data_AF-A0A8H5JXR9-F1
#
_entry.id   AF-A0A8H5JXR9-F1
#
_cell.length_a   1.000
_cell.length_b   1.000
_cell.length_c   1.000
_cell.angle_alpha   90.00
_cell.angle_beta   90.00
_cell.angle_gamma   90.00
#
_symmetry.space_group_name_H-M   'P 1'
#
loop_
_entity.id
_entity.type
_entity.pdbx_description
1 polymer ?
#
loop_
_entity_poly.entity_id
_entity_poly.type
_entity_poly.pdbx_seq_one_letter_code
_entity_poly.pdbx_strand_id
1 'polypeptide(L)'
;MDRSPEKPVLFFDIDNCLYSRNDKVLEHMGKNIDDYFKKHLGLSPDDAERLHKDYSQQYGQAIEGLVRHHQIDALEYNAKVDDAVPLDDLIKPNAQLRQFLEDIDTSKTKYEAATWAREFRAIWIQGNNFNHVKLSGVAVGHWRDPMESNVVPVDPNARYDGRQTDDDGFPIEVAEIFILNSFLPNHPPEWCWGFLFHDACWSLLNFEQQVDLGDLFRLCVSTPIGPDMLPNFGHDYGDIASISYEGAIEVLVSDFKSPNYASDMLRANPFEIPALRKSINFAARMQQDAFQSILDRSTLSADKDVFNYFPPEILEKIVMVLPSPDVHSLRLASRVFATLSLSERFWASRFTEGHEFNYLPEVFATPPTSWRALYLSLHIWASENSGMGSRSRVWPSVKDLHETLRQMKDVDCLGNVINTVNEPEAPKPMPERESLITAERYIFEPGTHFMGGSRVLRARSAEFPQHLKIMLMSVSFVDTPAGLFISGLMFVGADGVFESLGYTNKSQMEHLTLPEDQHVKGFEVALDFCGFRAIAAITQDGTTSSWAGDPANYPRRRLYDVEGISLIVAQFDALKLVSLSRDRIAKKLQEPRDRLLWYPEIPPPEIFFDGLRPLDKKVSSTIPIMTAFFGENDGRYIRQVTSIDTHIYDWCHVDRISFEFMDDSIQRCLGDIEYETEQSNAPLRFPDHGSSMGHMDIDSGNGEEIESFEVQFDQGIIIGLKFNTNTNRTELVSNADDPFDLSWTKVTPRGKKIIGMFSQGAENEWGSSKRVLVTGGSGFLGGHVVRQLLEDAETTVAIVSRHPKMPADVADESRVSLHAADLTIPSQIEHVFETFKPHAVIHTASPSYIDTPANLIKANIDGTKALLKAASACADTHAFVFTSSDSAVIPTQEPLLEEDSVLYDETNAPNTYAMSKAAAERLVISSNSEQLWTAAIRIPATYGECDMNFVRQLVQSIRRNEHKMQVGNDTKVFEFLYVKKAAEAHILAMKALLDSEKRDIAGGQAFFISDGKPHKFFDFSRKLYAAAGHPVELEEVTKIPFFMMQAMASTAEWVYWIMTLGYIKPAMRRSAIDHLDSGCCWSLDKAKRVLGYEPVADQDEAIRKTMEWGMKAL
;
A
#
# COMPACT_ATOMS: atom_id res chain seq x y z
N MET A 1 26.25 -25.62 2.03
CA MET A 1 25.86 -26.23 3.30
C MET A 1 24.66 -27.10 3.04
N ASP A 2 24.72 -28.33 3.52
CA ASP A 2 23.76 -29.41 3.33
C ASP A 2 22.36 -28.95 3.76
N ARG A 3 21.39 -28.95 2.84
CA ARG A 3 19.98 -28.59 3.11
C ARG A 3 19.22 -29.87 3.42
N SER A 4 19.30 -30.33 4.65
CA SER A 4 18.28 -31.23 5.20
C SER A 4 17.01 -30.42 5.52
N PRO A 5 15.81 -31.01 5.39
CA PRO A 5 14.57 -30.35 5.80
C PRO A 5 14.66 -30.02 7.29
N GLU A 6 14.28 -28.80 7.67
CA GLU A 6 14.17 -28.40 9.07
C GLU A 6 13.33 -29.43 9.81
N LYS A 7 13.98 -30.16 10.72
CA LYS A 7 13.30 -31.17 11.52
C LYS A 7 12.33 -30.44 12.46
N PRO A 8 11.09 -30.94 12.64
CA PRO A 8 10.19 -30.38 13.63
C PRO A 8 10.89 -30.34 15.00
N VAL A 9 10.93 -29.16 15.61
CA VAL A 9 11.48 -28.94 16.95
C VAL A 9 10.32 -28.94 17.94
N LEU A 10 10.32 -29.89 18.87
CA LEU A 10 9.36 -29.94 19.95
C LEU A 10 9.99 -29.33 21.20
N PHE A 11 9.32 -28.33 21.78
CA PHE A 11 9.66 -27.78 23.08
C PHE A 11 8.80 -28.47 24.14
N PHE A 12 9.44 -29.07 25.13
CA PHE A 12 8.76 -29.65 26.27
C PHE A 12 9.21 -28.92 27.52
N ASP A 13 8.26 -28.65 28.41
CA ASP A 13 8.60 -28.21 29.76
C ASP A 13 9.30 -29.36 30.51
N ILE A 14 10.28 -29.04 31.35
CA ILE A 14 11.07 -30.05 32.05
C ILE A 14 10.29 -30.55 33.26
N ASP A 15 9.78 -29.64 34.10
CA ASP A 15 8.97 -29.98 35.28
C ASP A 15 7.51 -30.21 34.93
N ASN A 16 6.88 -31.16 35.62
CA ASN A 16 5.45 -31.51 35.50
C ASN A 16 4.98 -31.92 34.10
N CYS A 17 5.87 -31.91 33.10
CA CYS A 17 5.64 -32.37 31.74
C CYS A 17 6.54 -33.57 31.42
N LEU A 18 7.86 -33.40 31.36
CA LEU A 18 8.80 -34.52 31.14
C LEU A 18 9.17 -35.27 32.43
N TYR A 19 9.41 -34.51 33.51
CA TYR A 19 9.84 -35.02 34.80
C TYR A 19 8.80 -34.71 35.88
N SER A 20 8.78 -35.53 36.94
CA SER A 20 7.76 -35.40 37.99
C SER A 20 8.06 -34.20 38.87
N ARG A 21 7.04 -33.60 39.48
CA ARG A 21 7.21 -32.61 40.57
C ARG A 21 8.16 -33.09 41.67
N ASN A 22 8.29 -34.41 41.86
CA ASN A 22 9.17 -35.01 42.85
C ASN A 22 10.67 -34.80 42.55
N ASP A 23 11.03 -34.38 41.34
CA ASP A 23 12.40 -34.07 40.93
C ASP A 23 12.83 -32.65 41.37
N LYS A 24 11.90 -31.88 41.96
CA LYS A 24 12.14 -30.60 42.68
C LYS A 24 12.78 -29.48 41.87
N VAL A 25 12.74 -29.54 40.55
CA VAL A 25 13.33 -28.51 39.68
C VAL A 25 12.57 -27.18 39.86
N LEU A 26 11.23 -27.18 39.92
CA LEU A 26 10.42 -26.00 40.29
C LEU A 26 10.71 -25.43 41.69
N GLU A 27 11.00 -26.28 42.68
CA GLU A 27 11.33 -25.82 44.05
C GLU A 27 12.70 -25.12 44.07
N HIS A 28 13.65 -25.63 43.29
CA HIS A 28 14.98 -25.03 43.16
C HIS A 28 14.93 -23.70 42.39
N MET A 29 14.14 -23.65 41.31
CA MET A 29 13.89 -22.44 40.54
C MET A 29 13.23 -21.38 41.41
N GLY A 30 12.17 -21.71 42.16
CA GLY A 30 11.53 -20.79 43.11
C GLY A 30 12.49 -20.23 44.16
N LYS A 31 13.41 -21.07 44.68
CA LYS A 31 14.46 -20.61 45.60
C LYS A 31 15.46 -19.66 44.94
N ASN A 32 15.87 -19.94 43.69
CA ASN A 32 16.76 -19.04 42.95
C ASN A 32 16.09 -17.69 42.70
N ILE A 33 14.78 -17.66 42.42
CA ILE A 33 13.99 -16.42 42.30
C ILE A 33 14.03 -15.65 43.62
N ASP A 34 13.70 -16.30 44.74
CA ASP A 34 13.69 -15.65 46.05
C ASP A 34 15.07 -15.12 46.43
N ASP A 35 16.13 -15.89 46.16
CA ASP A 35 17.51 -15.48 46.42
C ASP A 35 17.96 -14.33 45.50
N TYR A 36 17.45 -14.28 44.27
CA TYR A 36 17.65 -13.15 43.36
C TYR A 36 17.00 -11.87 43.91
N PHE A 37 15.74 -11.95 44.35
CA PHE A 37 15.02 -10.83 44.98
C PHE A 37 15.74 -10.35 46.25
N LYS A 38 16.18 -11.26 47.13
CA LYS A 38 16.96 -10.91 48.33
C LYS A 38 18.24 -10.15 47.98
N LYS A 39 18.99 -10.65 46.99
CA LYS A 39 20.32 -10.11 46.65
C LYS A 39 20.26 -8.81 45.87
N HIS A 40 19.38 -8.69 44.88
CA HIS A 40 19.34 -7.52 43.98
C HIS A 40 18.44 -6.40 44.50
N LEU A 41 17.41 -6.73 45.30
CA LEU A 41 16.52 -5.73 45.89
C LEU A 41 16.81 -5.48 47.38
N GLY A 42 17.76 -6.21 47.98
CA GLY A 42 18.13 -6.05 49.39
C GLY A 42 17.03 -6.45 50.38
N LEU A 43 16.13 -7.35 49.97
CA LEU A 43 14.94 -7.72 50.74
C LEU A 43 15.24 -8.76 51.82
N SER A 44 14.45 -8.73 52.89
CA SER A 44 14.41 -9.82 53.87
C SER A 44 13.85 -11.10 53.22
N PRO A 45 14.12 -12.30 53.76
CA PRO A 45 13.64 -13.54 53.15
C PRO A 45 12.12 -13.60 52.98
N ASP A 46 11.37 -13.14 53.98
CA ASP A 46 9.90 -13.17 53.98
C ASP A 46 9.33 -12.12 53.00
N ASP A 47 10.00 -10.97 52.85
CA ASP A 47 9.59 -9.93 51.90
C ASP A 47 9.91 -10.31 50.46
N ALA A 48 11.02 -11.02 50.22
CA ALA A 48 11.36 -11.53 48.90
C ALA A 48 10.35 -12.58 48.42
N GLU A 49 9.99 -13.55 49.27
CA GLU A 49 8.99 -14.57 48.95
C GLU A 49 7.60 -13.95 48.71
N ARG A 50 7.22 -12.96 49.55
CA ARG A 50 5.95 -12.24 49.37
C ARG A 50 5.94 -11.46 48.05
N LEU A 51 6.97 -10.69 47.76
CA LEU A 51 7.02 -9.85 46.56
C LEU A 51 7.12 -10.68 45.28
N HIS A 52 7.88 -11.78 45.31
CA HIS A 52 7.88 -12.77 44.23
C HIS A 52 6.46 -13.26 43.96
N LYS A 53 5.74 -13.70 44.99
CA LYS A 53 4.36 -14.21 44.84
C LYS A 53 3.40 -13.14 44.32
N ASP A 54 3.49 -11.92 44.83
CA ASP A 54 2.66 -10.80 44.40
C ASP A 54 2.92 -10.46 42.93
N TYR A 55 4.18 -10.40 42.50
CA TYR A 55 4.53 -10.12 41.11
C TYR A 55 4.09 -11.24 40.16
N SER A 56 4.27 -12.50 40.55
CA SER A 56 3.78 -13.64 39.76
C SER A 56 2.25 -13.66 39.65
N GLN A 57 1.52 -13.27 40.69
CA GLN A 57 0.05 -13.19 40.65
C GLN A 57 -0.48 -12.00 39.85
N GLN A 58 0.19 -10.86 39.94
CA GLN A 58 -0.26 -9.61 39.32
C GLN A 58 0.17 -9.47 37.86
N TYR A 59 1.34 -10.02 37.50
CA TYR A 59 1.97 -9.85 36.18
C TYR A 59 2.18 -11.17 35.43
N GLY A 60 1.71 -12.29 35.98
CA GLY A 60 1.85 -13.62 35.37
C GLY A 60 3.21 -14.28 35.58
N GLN A 61 4.30 -13.50 35.69
CA GLN A 61 5.63 -13.98 36.06
C GLN A 61 6.37 -12.96 36.95
N ALA A 62 7.23 -13.45 37.83
CA ALA A 62 8.03 -12.61 38.73
C ALA A 62 8.93 -11.62 37.99
N ILE A 63 9.52 -12.05 36.86
CA ILE A 63 10.45 -11.25 36.06
C ILE A 63 9.78 -10.03 35.43
N GLU A 64 8.51 -10.13 35.06
CA GLU A 64 7.77 -9.00 34.47
C GLU A 64 7.61 -7.86 35.49
N GLY A 65 7.34 -8.21 36.76
CA GLY A 65 7.33 -7.24 37.85
C GLY A 65 8.71 -6.64 38.15
N LEU A 66 9.78 -7.43 38.03
CA LEU A 66 11.16 -6.96 38.21
C LEU A 66 11.61 -5.99 37.11
N VAL A 67 11.32 -6.29 35.84
CA VAL A 67 11.67 -5.42 34.71
C VAL A 67 10.94 -4.10 34.82
N ARG A 68 9.63 -4.14 35.09
CA ARG A 68 8.77 -2.94 35.13
C ARG A 68 9.09 -2.01 36.29
N HIS A 69 9.28 -2.54 37.48
CA HIS A 69 9.40 -1.73 38.70
C HIS A 69 10.84 -1.50 39.14
N HIS A 70 11.78 -2.35 38.70
CA HIS A 70 13.16 -2.34 39.17
C HIS A 70 14.21 -2.30 38.04
N GLN A 71 13.78 -2.19 36.77
CA GLN A 71 14.66 -2.07 35.59
C GLN A 71 15.74 -3.17 35.49
N ILE A 72 15.40 -4.38 35.92
CA ILE A 72 16.30 -5.53 35.89
C ILE A 72 16.46 -6.06 34.45
N ASP A 73 17.69 -6.43 34.07
CA ASP A 73 17.96 -7.11 32.78
C ASP A 73 17.45 -8.55 32.82
N ALA A 74 16.53 -8.87 31.90
CA ALA A 74 15.92 -10.19 31.80
C ALA A 74 16.93 -11.29 31.47
N LEU A 75 17.98 -11.00 30.67
CA LEU A 75 19.01 -11.99 30.34
C LEU A 75 19.89 -12.30 31.54
N GLU A 76 20.19 -11.29 32.35
CA GLU A 76 20.92 -11.48 33.60
C GLU A 76 20.11 -12.27 34.63
N TYR A 77 18.80 -12.01 34.72
CA TYR A 77 17.89 -12.77 35.56
C TYR A 77 17.84 -14.25 35.14
N ASN A 78 17.67 -14.53 33.84
CA ASN A 78 17.65 -15.89 33.30
C ASN A 78 18.95 -16.64 33.66
N ALA A 79 20.12 -16.00 33.47
CA ALA A 79 21.42 -16.60 33.77
C ALA A 79 21.60 -16.96 35.26
N LYS A 80 20.92 -16.26 36.17
CA LYS A 80 21.04 -16.42 37.62
C LYS A 80 19.90 -17.22 38.25
N VAL A 81 18.81 -17.44 37.53
CA VAL A 81 17.62 -18.13 38.00
C VAL A 81 17.42 -19.43 37.26
N ASP A 82 17.15 -19.36 35.96
CA ASP A 82 16.77 -20.50 35.13
C ASP A 82 17.99 -21.32 34.70
N ASP A 83 19.04 -20.67 34.18
CA ASP A 83 20.29 -21.35 33.78
C ASP A 83 21.11 -21.81 35.00
N ALA A 84 20.80 -21.27 36.19
CA ALA A 84 21.49 -21.60 37.44
C ALA A 84 20.92 -22.85 38.13
N VAL A 85 19.85 -23.44 37.61
CA VAL A 85 19.29 -24.68 38.17
C VAL A 85 20.22 -25.86 37.85
N PRO A 86 20.69 -26.62 38.86
CA PRO A 86 21.62 -27.73 38.67
C PRO A 86 20.91 -28.98 38.14
N LEU A 87 20.43 -28.92 36.89
CA LEU A 87 19.63 -29.98 36.28
C LEU A 87 20.35 -31.34 36.31
N ASP A 88 21.66 -31.38 36.06
CA ASP A 88 22.45 -32.61 36.09
C ASP A 88 22.40 -33.36 37.44
N ASP A 89 22.15 -32.64 38.53
CA ASP A 89 22.00 -33.21 39.88
C ASP A 89 20.56 -33.61 40.22
N LEU A 90 19.58 -32.92 39.61
CA LEU A 90 18.15 -33.04 39.94
C LEU A 90 17.43 -34.08 39.09
N ILE A 91 17.77 -34.20 37.80
CA ILE A 91 17.14 -35.13 36.87
C ILE A 91 18.10 -36.25 36.48
N LYS A 92 17.55 -37.45 36.27
CA LYS A 92 18.31 -38.62 35.82
C LYS A 92 17.75 -39.15 34.51
N PRO A 93 18.58 -39.75 33.64
CA PRO A 93 18.10 -40.36 32.40
C PRO A 93 16.95 -41.34 32.64
N ASN A 94 15.80 -41.10 32.01
CA ASN A 94 14.63 -41.96 32.08
C ASN A 94 14.43 -42.71 30.75
N ALA A 95 14.70 -44.01 30.76
CA ALA A 95 14.62 -44.86 29.57
C ALA A 95 13.19 -44.99 29.02
N GLN A 96 12.16 -44.98 29.87
CA GLN A 96 10.76 -45.05 29.43
C GLN A 96 10.32 -43.73 28.78
N LEU A 97 10.71 -42.59 29.36
CA LEU A 97 10.44 -41.28 28.77
C LEU A 97 11.14 -41.12 27.42
N ARG A 98 12.40 -41.56 27.33
CA ARG A 98 13.14 -41.57 26.07
C ARG A 98 12.45 -42.40 25.00
N GLN A 99 12.04 -43.62 25.33
CA GLN A 99 11.30 -44.48 24.40
C GLN A 99 9.98 -43.83 23.98
N PHE A 100 9.24 -43.24 24.91
CA PHE A 100 8.01 -42.49 24.60
C PHE A 100 8.25 -41.35 23.60
N LEU A 101 9.30 -40.55 23.80
CA LEU A 101 9.66 -39.46 22.89
C LEU A 101 10.12 -39.98 21.51
N GLU A 102 10.83 -41.11 21.48
CA GLU A 102 11.26 -41.79 20.25
C GLU A 102 10.08 -42.44 19.50
N ASP A 103 9.03 -42.84 20.21
CA ASP A 103 7.80 -43.43 19.67
C ASP A 103 6.78 -42.38 19.22
N ILE A 104 7.04 -41.08 19.44
CA ILE A 104 6.17 -40.00 18.93
C ILE A 104 6.20 -40.05 17.40
N ASP A 105 5.03 -40.34 16.82
CA ASP A 105 4.82 -40.33 15.37
C ASP A 105 4.94 -38.89 14.84
N THR A 106 6.14 -38.54 14.36
CA THR A 106 6.43 -37.22 13.79
C THR A 106 5.68 -36.94 12.50
N SER A 107 4.99 -37.92 11.92
CA SER A 107 4.09 -37.70 10.78
C SER A 107 2.70 -37.17 11.19
N LYS A 108 2.38 -37.22 12.49
CA LYS A 108 1.09 -36.77 13.08
C LYS A 108 1.18 -35.48 13.88
N THR A 109 2.37 -34.93 14.09
CA THR A 109 2.55 -33.60 14.69
C THR A 109 2.34 -32.53 13.61
N LYS A 110 1.08 -32.11 13.43
CA LYS A 110 0.72 -30.97 12.56
C LYS A 110 1.04 -29.67 13.31
N TYR A 111 1.84 -28.81 12.69
CA TYR A 111 1.89 -27.40 13.04
C TYR A 111 0.49 -26.81 12.81
N GLU A 112 -0.18 -26.32 13.85
CA GLU A 112 -1.51 -25.68 13.77
C GLU A 112 -1.48 -24.23 13.25
N ALA A 113 -0.34 -23.79 12.69
CA ALA A 113 -0.31 -22.56 11.92
C ALA A 113 -0.99 -22.83 10.56
N ALA A 114 -2.23 -22.36 10.41
CA ALA A 114 -3.00 -22.08 9.19
C ALA A 114 -3.34 -23.25 8.22
N THR A 115 -3.91 -24.36 8.72
CA THR A 115 -4.57 -25.36 7.84
C THR A 115 -5.80 -24.80 7.12
N TRP A 116 -6.65 -24.02 7.80
CA TRP A 116 -7.90 -23.48 7.25
C TRP A 116 -7.67 -22.53 6.07
N ALA A 117 -6.58 -21.74 6.07
CA ALA A 117 -6.24 -20.79 5.01
C ALA A 117 -5.83 -21.48 3.70
N ARG A 118 -5.78 -22.82 3.72
CA ARG A 118 -5.39 -23.66 2.58
C ARG A 118 -6.55 -24.53 2.14
N GLU A 119 -7.64 -24.52 2.89
CA GLU A 119 -8.86 -25.23 2.59
C GLU A 119 -9.77 -24.33 1.79
N PHE A 120 -10.10 -24.75 0.56
CA PHE A 120 -10.92 -23.95 -0.35
C PHE A 120 -12.05 -24.76 -0.96
N ARG A 121 -13.13 -24.08 -1.31
CA ARG A 121 -14.21 -24.56 -2.17
C ARG A 121 -14.35 -23.61 -3.35
N ALA A 122 -14.94 -24.11 -4.43
CA ALA A 122 -15.31 -23.32 -5.60
C ALA A 122 -16.82 -23.28 -5.75
N ILE A 123 -17.34 -22.10 -6.10
CA ILE A 123 -18.58 -22.00 -6.87
C ILE A 123 -18.19 -21.96 -8.35
N TRP A 124 -18.81 -22.77 -9.19
CA TRP A 124 -18.35 -22.94 -10.56
C TRP A 124 -19.46 -23.26 -11.55
N ILE A 125 -19.19 -23.00 -12.81
CA ILE A 125 -20.02 -23.38 -13.96
C ILE A 125 -19.19 -24.13 -14.99
N GLN A 126 -19.88 -24.81 -15.91
CA GLN A 126 -19.27 -25.43 -17.09
C GLN A 126 -19.63 -24.63 -18.34
N GLY A 127 -18.62 -24.29 -19.15
CA GLY A 127 -18.76 -23.39 -20.29
C GLY A 127 -19.34 -22.03 -19.87
N ASN A 128 -20.38 -21.57 -20.58
CA ASN A 128 -21.04 -20.28 -20.32
C ASN A 128 -22.47 -20.44 -19.74
N ASN A 129 -22.77 -21.56 -19.07
CA ASN A 129 -24.11 -21.80 -18.53
C ASN A 129 -24.30 -21.19 -17.13
N PHE A 130 -24.58 -19.88 -17.08
CA PHE A 130 -24.81 -19.11 -15.84
C PHE A 130 -26.03 -19.58 -15.02
N ASN A 131 -26.89 -20.43 -15.57
CA ASN A 131 -28.08 -20.95 -14.87
C ASN A 131 -27.80 -22.26 -14.13
N HIS A 132 -26.59 -22.83 -14.25
CA HIS A 132 -26.23 -24.12 -13.67
C HIS A 132 -24.97 -24.03 -12.80
N VAL A 133 -25.02 -23.16 -11.79
CA VAL A 133 -23.94 -23.00 -10.81
C VAL A 133 -23.91 -24.17 -9.84
N LYS A 134 -22.72 -24.70 -9.58
CA LYS A 134 -22.46 -25.80 -8.67
C LYS A 134 -21.48 -25.39 -7.58
N LEU A 135 -21.54 -26.10 -6.46
CA LEU A 135 -20.58 -26.02 -5.36
C LEU A 135 -19.65 -27.24 -5.42
N SER A 136 -18.35 -27.03 -5.20
CA SER A 136 -17.36 -28.10 -5.07
C SER A 136 -17.23 -28.63 -3.64
N GLY A 137 -16.55 -29.76 -3.50
CA GLY A 137 -16.00 -30.20 -2.21
C GLY A 137 -14.83 -29.32 -1.77
N VAL A 138 -14.20 -29.67 -0.65
CA VAL A 138 -13.04 -28.94 -0.10
C VAL A 138 -11.75 -29.48 -0.69
N ALA A 139 -10.92 -28.60 -1.26
CA ALA A 139 -9.54 -28.89 -1.63
C ALA A 139 -8.56 -28.33 -0.60
N VAL A 140 -7.35 -28.90 -0.53
CA VAL A 140 -6.25 -28.38 0.29
C VAL A 140 -5.07 -27.96 -0.61
N GLY A 141 -4.77 -26.66 -0.65
CA GLY A 141 -3.68 -26.08 -1.43
C GLY A 141 -2.29 -26.28 -0.80
N HIS A 142 -1.23 -26.26 -1.63
CA HIS A 142 0.16 -26.31 -1.16
C HIS A 142 0.60 -24.97 -0.54
N TRP A 143 1.49 -25.00 0.47
CA TRP A 143 1.88 -23.81 1.28
C TRP A 143 2.54 -22.69 0.45
N ARG A 144 3.13 -23.04 -0.70
CA ARG A 144 3.93 -22.10 -1.50
C ARG A 144 3.10 -21.29 -2.49
N ASP A 145 1.90 -21.78 -2.81
CA ASP A 145 0.94 -21.07 -3.63
C ASP A 145 -0.44 -21.74 -3.46
N PRO A 146 -1.34 -21.18 -2.63
CA PRO A 146 -2.70 -21.70 -2.47
C PRO A 146 -3.50 -21.71 -3.77
N MET A 147 -3.10 -20.90 -4.77
CA MET A 147 -3.78 -20.75 -6.06
C MET A 147 -3.14 -21.57 -7.20
N GLU A 148 -1.99 -22.23 -6.97
CA GLU A 148 -1.43 -23.22 -7.93
C GLU A 148 -2.29 -24.50 -8.00
N SER A 149 -3.01 -24.83 -6.92
CA SER A 149 -3.93 -25.97 -6.86
C SER A 149 -5.37 -25.53 -7.13
N ASN A 150 -5.64 -25.11 -8.36
CA ASN A 150 -7.00 -24.82 -8.84
C ASN A 150 -7.89 -26.07 -8.99
N VAL A 151 -7.53 -27.19 -8.36
CA VAL A 151 -8.24 -28.47 -8.47
C VAL A 151 -9.15 -28.66 -7.27
N VAL A 152 -10.44 -28.88 -7.52
CA VAL A 152 -11.45 -29.13 -6.48
C VAL A 152 -12.27 -30.40 -6.75
N PRO A 153 -12.78 -31.10 -5.71
CA PRO A 153 -13.70 -32.22 -5.87
C PRO A 153 -15.04 -31.78 -6.46
N VAL A 154 -15.61 -32.59 -7.36
CA VAL A 154 -16.93 -32.32 -7.94
C VAL A 154 -18.06 -32.50 -6.92
N ASP A 155 -17.94 -33.46 -5.99
CA ASP A 155 -18.93 -33.70 -4.94
C ASP A 155 -18.81 -32.63 -3.83
N PRO A 156 -19.87 -31.83 -3.56
CA PRO A 156 -19.85 -30.80 -2.52
C PRO A 156 -19.58 -31.33 -1.10
N ASN A 157 -19.79 -32.62 -0.85
CA ASN A 157 -19.55 -33.25 0.45
C ASN A 157 -18.15 -33.87 0.58
N ALA A 158 -17.38 -33.97 -0.51
CA ALA A 158 -16.03 -34.53 -0.48
C ALA A 158 -15.02 -33.53 0.12
N ARG A 159 -13.97 -34.06 0.77
CA ARG A 159 -12.79 -33.29 1.21
C ARG A 159 -11.52 -33.97 0.68
N TYR A 160 -10.59 -33.17 0.18
CA TYR A 160 -9.31 -33.62 -0.38
C TYR A 160 -8.17 -33.23 0.58
N ASP A 161 -7.97 -34.03 1.62
CA ASP A 161 -6.95 -33.84 2.66
C ASP A 161 -5.63 -34.59 2.38
N GLY A 162 -5.42 -35.01 1.13
CA GLY A 162 -4.25 -35.76 0.67
C GLY A 162 -4.54 -37.26 0.58
N ARG A 163 -5.11 -37.67 -0.58
CA ARG A 163 -5.41 -39.06 -0.98
C ARG A 163 -6.06 -39.90 0.12
N GLN A 164 -7.38 -39.78 0.26
CA GLN A 164 -8.16 -40.80 0.95
C GLN A 164 -7.86 -42.16 0.34
N THR A 165 -7.54 -43.13 1.18
CA THR A 165 -7.42 -44.52 0.78
C THR A 165 -8.63 -45.30 1.28
N ASP A 166 -9.07 -46.31 0.54
CA ASP A 166 -10.04 -47.27 1.08
C ASP A 166 -9.44 -48.06 2.27
N ASP A 167 -10.24 -48.93 2.88
CA ASP A 167 -9.83 -49.77 4.02
C ASP A 167 -8.59 -50.65 3.69
N ASP A 168 -8.28 -50.83 2.41
CA ASP A 168 -7.16 -51.61 1.88
C ASP A 168 -5.94 -50.76 1.49
N GLY A 169 -6.01 -49.42 1.67
CA GLY A 169 -4.90 -48.52 1.39
C GLY A 169 -4.79 -48.07 -0.08
N PHE A 170 -5.80 -48.32 -0.92
CA PHE A 170 -5.83 -47.85 -2.31
C PHE A 170 -6.46 -46.46 -2.42
N PRO A 171 -5.87 -45.54 -3.23
CA PRO A 171 -6.44 -44.20 -3.41
C PRO A 171 -7.88 -44.27 -3.93
N ILE A 172 -8.81 -43.61 -3.24
CA ILE A 172 -10.18 -43.46 -3.69
C ILE A 172 -10.17 -42.46 -4.86
N GLU A 173 -10.64 -42.89 -6.04
CA GLU A 173 -10.84 -41.98 -7.17
C GLU A 173 -11.96 -40.98 -6.86
N VAL A 174 -11.61 -39.72 -6.66
CA VAL A 174 -12.56 -38.61 -6.54
C VAL A 174 -12.58 -37.88 -7.88
N ALA A 175 -13.77 -37.63 -8.43
CA ALA A 175 -13.88 -36.81 -9.64
C ALA A 175 -13.43 -35.37 -9.32
N GLU A 176 -12.44 -34.87 -10.05
CA GLU A 176 -11.81 -33.57 -9.84
C GLU A 176 -12.05 -32.64 -11.05
N ILE A 177 -12.10 -31.33 -10.80
CA ILE A 177 -12.17 -30.29 -11.84
C ILE A 177 -11.14 -29.20 -11.58
N PHE A 178 -10.55 -28.69 -12.65
CA PHE A 178 -9.69 -27.51 -12.61
C PHE A 178 -10.56 -26.25 -12.75
N ILE A 179 -10.39 -25.30 -11.84
CA ILE A 179 -11.13 -24.03 -11.75
C ILE A 179 -10.21 -22.90 -12.15
N LEU A 180 -10.51 -22.28 -13.27
CA LEU A 180 -9.86 -21.04 -13.66
C LEU A 180 -10.52 -19.87 -12.91
N ASN A 181 -9.76 -19.16 -12.06
CA ASN A 181 -10.18 -17.91 -11.40
C ASN A 181 -10.15 -16.74 -12.39
N SER A 182 -10.75 -16.93 -13.55
CA SER A 182 -10.58 -16.06 -14.71
C SER A 182 -11.83 -16.11 -15.57
N PHE A 183 -12.50 -14.98 -15.78
CA PHE A 183 -13.53 -14.90 -16.82
C PHE A 183 -12.81 -14.78 -18.18
N LEU A 184 -12.89 -15.81 -19.04
CA LEU A 184 -12.45 -15.75 -20.44
C LEU A 184 -13.68 -15.88 -21.37
N PRO A 185 -13.77 -15.07 -22.44
CA PRO A 185 -14.80 -15.24 -23.44
C PRO A 185 -14.34 -16.42 -24.31
N ASN A 186 -15.20 -17.43 -24.48
CA ASN A 186 -14.96 -18.61 -25.32
C ASN A 186 -14.17 -19.74 -24.67
N HIS A 187 -14.51 -20.12 -23.43
CA HIS A 187 -14.13 -21.45 -22.95
C HIS A 187 -14.79 -22.54 -23.81
N PRO A 188 -14.05 -23.61 -24.15
CA PRO A 188 -14.65 -24.81 -24.70
C PRO A 188 -15.78 -25.31 -23.77
N PRO A 189 -16.91 -25.83 -24.31
CA PRO A 189 -18.06 -26.25 -23.50
C PRO A 189 -17.72 -27.22 -22.36
N GLU A 190 -16.62 -27.94 -22.47
CA GLU A 190 -16.14 -28.92 -21.50
C GLU A 190 -15.36 -28.33 -20.32
N TRP A 191 -14.92 -27.06 -20.38
CA TRP A 191 -14.12 -26.42 -19.33
C TRP A 191 -14.98 -25.91 -18.17
N CYS A 192 -14.42 -25.95 -16.96
CA CYS A 192 -15.04 -25.45 -15.73
C CYS A 192 -14.29 -24.21 -15.24
N TRP A 193 -15.03 -23.22 -14.75
CA TRP A 193 -14.44 -22.00 -14.18
C TRP A 193 -15.36 -21.42 -13.12
N GLY A 194 -14.82 -20.56 -12.26
CA GLY A 194 -15.54 -20.03 -11.12
C GLY A 194 -14.67 -19.28 -10.13
N PHE A 195 -15.11 -19.26 -8.88
CA PHE A 195 -14.49 -18.46 -7.82
C PHE A 195 -14.21 -19.32 -6.59
N LEU A 196 -13.00 -19.20 -6.05
CA LEU A 196 -12.58 -19.89 -4.84
C LEU A 196 -12.94 -19.09 -3.57
N PHE A 197 -13.31 -19.81 -2.52
CA PHE A 197 -13.56 -19.30 -1.18
C PHE A 197 -12.84 -20.19 -0.18
N HIS A 198 -12.23 -19.60 0.86
CA HIS A 198 -11.79 -20.38 2.01
C HIS A 198 -12.98 -21.15 2.62
N ASP A 199 -12.79 -22.42 2.98
CA ASP A 199 -13.86 -23.26 3.57
C ASP A 199 -14.43 -22.63 4.86
N ALA A 200 -13.57 -22.01 5.66
CA ALA A 200 -13.99 -21.29 6.88
C ALA A 200 -14.85 -20.05 6.56
N CYS A 201 -14.45 -19.23 5.58
CA CYS A 201 -15.21 -18.05 5.16
C CYS A 201 -16.55 -18.45 4.50
N TRP A 202 -16.54 -19.50 3.67
CA TRP A 202 -17.75 -20.10 3.13
C TRP A 202 -18.70 -20.57 4.25
N SER A 203 -18.15 -21.25 5.26
CA SER A 203 -18.92 -21.75 6.40
C SER A 203 -19.53 -20.61 7.22
N LEU A 204 -18.80 -19.50 7.43
CA LEU A 204 -19.34 -18.29 8.04
C LEU A 204 -20.47 -17.68 7.19
N LEU A 205 -20.24 -17.53 5.89
CA LEU A 205 -21.22 -16.98 4.95
C LEU A 205 -22.48 -17.85 4.89
N ASN A 206 -22.38 -19.16 5.09
CA ASN A 206 -23.53 -20.07 5.05
C ASN A 206 -24.06 -20.44 6.44
N PHE A 207 -23.58 -19.80 7.52
CA PHE A 207 -23.90 -20.18 8.90
C PHE A 207 -25.34 -19.85 9.31
N GLU A 208 -25.78 -18.61 9.09
CA GLU A 208 -27.13 -18.15 9.47
C GLU A 208 -28.16 -18.35 8.36
N GLN A 209 -27.72 -18.19 7.11
CA GLN A 209 -28.58 -18.18 5.93
C GLN A 209 -27.91 -18.96 4.83
N GLN A 210 -28.64 -19.89 4.21
CA GLN A 210 -28.15 -20.59 3.03
C GLN A 210 -28.09 -19.61 1.85
N VAL A 211 -26.93 -19.49 1.22
CA VAL A 211 -26.72 -18.59 0.08
C VAL A 211 -27.19 -19.24 -1.22
N ASP A 212 -27.86 -18.45 -2.07
CA ASP A 212 -28.16 -18.86 -3.44
C ASP A 212 -26.88 -18.82 -4.28
N LEU A 213 -26.50 -19.98 -4.83
CA LEU A 213 -25.26 -20.11 -5.60
C LEU A 213 -25.29 -19.29 -6.89
N GLY A 214 -26.45 -19.15 -7.52
CA GLY A 214 -26.64 -18.38 -8.75
C GLY A 214 -26.41 -16.90 -8.52
N ASP A 215 -27.03 -16.34 -7.48
CA ASP A 215 -26.88 -14.93 -7.12
C ASP A 215 -25.46 -14.61 -6.66
N LEU A 216 -24.85 -15.46 -5.83
CA LEU A 216 -23.46 -15.28 -5.41
C LEU A 216 -22.49 -15.34 -6.59
N PHE A 217 -22.70 -16.26 -7.53
CA PHE A 217 -21.85 -16.35 -8.72
C PHE A 217 -21.98 -15.10 -9.59
N ARG A 218 -23.20 -14.61 -9.84
CA ARG A 218 -23.44 -13.37 -10.61
C ARG A 218 -22.81 -12.16 -9.92
N LEU A 219 -22.91 -12.09 -8.59
CA LEU A 219 -22.24 -11.08 -7.80
C LEU A 219 -20.73 -11.12 -8.03
N CYS A 220 -20.09 -12.29 -7.85
CA CYS A 220 -18.65 -12.45 -8.07
C CYS A 220 -18.21 -12.08 -9.49
N VAL A 221 -19.01 -12.39 -10.51
CA VAL A 221 -18.73 -12.01 -11.91
C VAL A 221 -18.80 -10.49 -12.13
N SER A 222 -19.57 -9.79 -11.31
CA SER A 222 -19.74 -8.32 -11.33
C SER A 222 -18.74 -7.59 -10.45
N THR A 223 -18.03 -8.32 -9.59
CA THR A 223 -17.07 -7.77 -8.64
C THR A 223 -15.69 -7.71 -9.29
N PRO A 224 -14.98 -6.58 -9.20
CA PRO A 224 -13.57 -6.51 -9.61
C PRO A 224 -12.72 -7.53 -8.87
N ILE A 225 -11.69 -8.05 -9.50
CA ILE A 225 -10.77 -9.04 -8.93
C ILE A 225 -9.45 -8.35 -8.61
N GLY A 226 -9.00 -8.37 -7.36
CA GLY A 226 -7.72 -7.77 -6.98
C GLY A 226 -6.51 -8.49 -7.60
N PRO A 227 -5.29 -7.93 -7.46
CA PRO A 227 -4.05 -8.59 -7.89
C PRO A 227 -3.80 -9.94 -7.21
N ASP A 228 -4.42 -10.13 -6.04
CA ASP A 228 -4.51 -11.38 -5.28
C ASP A 228 -5.47 -12.41 -5.91
N MET A 229 -6.05 -12.11 -7.07
CA MET A 229 -7.00 -12.94 -7.81
C MET A 229 -8.28 -13.28 -7.02
N LEU A 230 -8.61 -12.47 -6.01
CA LEU A 230 -9.81 -12.59 -5.20
C LEU A 230 -10.85 -11.52 -5.55
N PRO A 231 -12.16 -11.82 -5.51
CA PRO A 231 -13.19 -10.80 -5.66
C PRO A 231 -13.07 -9.73 -4.57
N ASN A 232 -12.92 -8.48 -4.98
CA ASN A 232 -12.88 -7.33 -4.11
C ASN A 232 -14.30 -6.80 -3.87
N PHE A 233 -14.93 -7.27 -2.80
CA PHE A 233 -16.26 -6.81 -2.41
C PHE A 233 -16.29 -5.37 -1.83
N GLY A 234 -15.18 -4.63 -1.79
CA GLY A 234 -15.12 -3.29 -1.22
C GLY A 234 -14.92 -3.24 0.29
N HIS A 235 -14.40 -4.33 0.89
CA HIS A 235 -14.19 -4.45 2.33
C HIS A 235 -12.70 -4.52 2.67
N ASP A 236 -12.24 -3.70 3.61
CA ASP A 236 -10.81 -3.53 3.97
C ASP A 236 -10.23 -4.65 4.84
N TYR A 237 -11.08 -5.59 5.23
CA TYR A 237 -10.70 -6.74 6.04
C TYR A 237 -10.04 -6.30 7.36
N GLY A 238 -10.51 -5.20 7.97
CA GLY A 238 -9.98 -4.57 9.17
C GLY A 238 -8.55 -4.10 8.98
N ASP A 239 -8.37 -3.13 8.09
CA ASP A 239 -7.09 -2.49 7.73
C ASP A 239 -6.03 -3.39 7.10
N ILE A 240 -6.37 -4.65 6.78
CA ILE A 240 -5.45 -5.54 6.05
C ILE A 240 -5.38 -5.09 4.61
N ALA A 241 -6.52 -4.94 3.95
CA ALA A 241 -6.51 -4.55 2.57
C ALA A 241 -5.98 -3.11 2.46
N SER A 242 -4.99 -2.94 1.60
CA SER A 242 -4.46 -1.63 1.24
C SER A 242 -5.12 -1.16 -0.04
N ILE A 243 -5.39 0.14 -0.12
CA ILE A 243 -5.75 0.76 -1.40
C ILE A 243 -4.50 0.82 -2.27
N SER A 244 -4.58 0.23 -3.46
CA SER A 244 -3.60 0.35 -4.53
C SER A 244 -4.21 1.16 -5.67
N TYR A 245 -3.37 1.84 -6.44
CA TYR A 245 -3.79 2.55 -7.65
C TYR A 245 -3.27 1.80 -8.86
N GLU A 246 -4.18 1.32 -9.70
CA GLU A 246 -3.83 0.74 -11.00
C GLU A 246 -4.37 1.64 -12.12
N GLY A 247 -3.46 2.43 -12.70
CA GLY A 247 -3.85 3.52 -13.59
C GLY A 247 -4.55 4.64 -12.82
N ALA A 248 -5.78 4.99 -13.23
CA ALA A 248 -6.58 6.07 -12.63
C ALA A 248 -7.62 5.58 -11.60
N ILE A 249 -7.53 4.32 -11.15
CA ILE A 249 -8.57 3.67 -10.36
C ILE A 249 -8.02 3.12 -9.06
N GLU A 250 -8.73 3.41 -7.97
CA GLU A 250 -8.53 2.82 -6.66
C GLU A 250 -9.00 1.37 -6.65
N VAL A 251 -8.10 0.48 -6.26
CA VAL A 251 -8.34 -0.95 -6.13
C VAL A 251 -7.95 -1.34 -4.71
N LEU A 252 -8.93 -1.80 -3.94
CA LEU A 252 -8.64 -2.47 -2.68
C LEU A 252 -7.90 -3.79 -2.96
N VAL A 253 -6.74 -3.99 -2.34
CA VAL A 253 -5.93 -5.21 -2.47
C VAL A 253 -5.76 -5.84 -1.11
N SER A 254 -6.10 -7.12 -0.96
CA SER A 254 -5.95 -7.86 0.29
C SER A 254 -4.48 -8.27 0.52
N ASP A 255 -3.56 -7.30 0.58
CA ASP A 255 -2.14 -7.57 0.84
C ASP A 255 -1.79 -7.31 2.31
N PHE A 256 -1.01 -8.21 2.92
CA PHE A 256 -0.54 -7.99 4.27
C PHE A 256 0.54 -6.91 4.25
N LYS A 257 0.28 -5.77 4.89
CA LYS A 257 1.23 -4.65 5.06
C LYS A 257 2.65 -5.06 5.54
N SER A 258 2.85 -6.28 6.08
CA SER A 258 4.16 -6.95 6.17
C SER A 258 4.03 -8.48 6.43
N PRO A 259 4.79 -9.35 5.74
CA PRO A 259 4.76 -10.82 5.99
C PRO A 259 5.22 -11.23 7.39
N ASN A 260 6.03 -10.40 8.06
CA ASN A 260 6.49 -10.65 9.44
C ASN A 260 5.42 -10.29 10.50
N TYR A 261 4.29 -9.69 10.08
CA TYR A 261 3.20 -9.21 10.94
C TYR A 261 1.85 -9.86 10.61
N ALA A 262 1.81 -11.04 9.98
CA ALA A 262 0.62 -11.88 10.10
C ALA A 262 0.48 -12.26 11.58
N SER A 263 -0.17 -11.41 12.37
CA SER A 263 -0.42 -11.63 13.79
C SER A 263 -1.11 -12.98 13.97
N ASP A 264 -1.03 -13.59 15.14
CA ASP A 264 -1.73 -14.86 15.39
C ASP A 264 -3.22 -14.76 15.04
N MET A 265 -3.80 -13.57 15.16
CA MET A 265 -5.14 -13.21 14.69
C MET A 265 -5.37 -13.52 13.21
N LEU A 266 -4.44 -13.16 12.32
CA LEU A 266 -4.56 -13.38 10.88
C LEU A 266 -4.43 -14.84 10.48
N ARG A 267 -3.69 -15.62 11.27
CA ARG A 267 -3.51 -17.06 11.05
C ARG A 267 -4.62 -17.90 11.69
N ALA A 268 -5.41 -17.33 12.58
CA ALA A 268 -6.46 -18.04 13.29
C ALA A 268 -7.71 -18.24 12.43
N ASN A 269 -8.33 -19.41 12.57
CA ASN A 269 -9.55 -19.78 11.86
C ASN A 269 -10.70 -18.85 12.32
N PRO A 270 -11.35 -18.10 11.41
CA PRO A 270 -12.42 -17.18 11.76
C PRO A 270 -13.75 -17.91 12.05
N PHE A 271 -13.91 -19.17 11.66
CA PHE A 271 -15.12 -19.97 11.91
C PHE A 271 -14.99 -20.83 13.17
N GLU A 272 -13.93 -21.64 13.25
CA GLU A 272 -13.70 -22.54 14.38
C GLU A 272 -12.93 -21.84 15.50
N ILE A 273 -13.65 -21.38 16.54
CA ILE A 273 -13.06 -20.68 17.69
C ILE A 273 -13.23 -21.53 18.98
N PRO A 274 -12.30 -22.46 19.28
CA PRO A 274 -12.41 -23.33 20.48
C PRO A 274 -12.54 -22.56 21.81
N ALA A 275 -11.89 -21.40 21.91
CA ALA A 275 -11.93 -20.57 23.11
C ALA A 275 -13.32 -19.98 23.39
N LEU A 276 -14.14 -19.75 22.36
CA LEU A 276 -15.51 -19.26 22.52
C LEU A 276 -16.37 -20.28 23.27
N ARG A 277 -16.27 -21.57 22.90
CA ARG A 277 -16.97 -22.65 23.61
C ARG A 277 -16.54 -22.77 25.07
N LYS A 278 -15.24 -22.60 25.35
CA LYS A 278 -14.71 -22.58 26.72
C LYS A 278 -15.24 -21.38 27.51
N SER A 279 -15.32 -20.21 26.89
CA SER A 279 -15.81 -18.97 27.51
C SER A 279 -17.29 -19.02 27.85
N ILE A 280 -18.12 -19.61 26.98
CA ILE A 280 -19.54 -19.87 27.25
C ILE A 280 -19.70 -20.81 28.46
N ASN A 281 -18.92 -21.88 28.52
CA ASN A 281 -18.94 -22.82 29.65
C ASN A 281 -18.41 -22.20 30.96
N PHE A 282 -17.42 -21.30 30.88
CA PHE A 282 -16.87 -20.59 32.02
C PHE A 282 -17.83 -19.51 32.56
N ALA A 283 -18.51 -18.77 31.68
CA ALA A 283 -19.53 -17.79 32.05
C ALA A 283 -20.65 -18.43 32.90
N ALA A 284 -21.03 -19.67 32.59
CA ALA A 284 -22.00 -20.43 33.39
C ALA A 284 -21.53 -20.69 34.84
N ARG A 285 -20.22 -20.71 35.10
CA ARG A 285 -19.63 -20.88 36.45
C ARG A 285 -19.52 -19.56 37.21
N MET A 286 -19.16 -18.47 36.53
CA MET A 286 -19.01 -17.12 37.13
C MET A 286 -20.32 -16.52 37.66
N GLN A 287 -21.46 -17.04 37.22
CA GLN A 287 -22.79 -16.63 37.70
C GLN A 287 -22.95 -16.76 39.22
N GLN A 288 -22.11 -17.55 39.91
CA GLN A 288 -22.16 -17.72 41.35
C GLN A 288 -21.54 -16.57 42.17
N ASP A 289 -20.70 -15.69 41.58
CA ASP A 289 -19.88 -14.73 42.34
C ASP A 289 -20.01 -13.23 41.93
N ALA A 290 -20.93 -12.85 41.04
CA ALA A 290 -20.92 -11.48 40.50
C ALA A 290 -21.69 -10.45 41.34
N PHE A 291 -20.94 -9.50 41.93
CA PHE A 291 -21.39 -8.26 42.57
C PHE A 291 -22.55 -7.56 41.83
N GLN A 292 -23.66 -7.34 42.54
CA GLN A 292 -24.66 -6.32 42.21
C GLN A 292 -24.27 -5.02 42.89
N SER A 293 -23.70 -4.07 42.14
CA SER A 293 -23.59 -2.69 42.62
C SER A 293 -24.94 -2.00 42.41
N ILE A 294 -25.83 -2.10 43.40
CA ILE A 294 -27.04 -1.28 43.46
C ILE A 294 -26.67 0.01 44.19
N LEU A 295 -26.46 1.09 43.44
CA LEU A 295 -26.49 2.44 44.03
C LEU A 295 -27.94 2.75 44.41
N ASP A 296 -28.18 3.09 45.67
CA ASP A 296 -29.52 3.38 46.18
C ASP A 296 -30.06 4.67 45.55
N ARG A 297 -31.20 4.59 44.85
CA ARG A 297 -31.88 5.75 44.25
C ARG A 297 -32.22 6.82 45.29
N SER A 298 -32.35 6.45 46.56
CA SER A 298 -32.64 7.38 47.65
C SER A 298 -31.50 8.39 47.92
N THR A 299 -30.27 8.09 47.49
CA THR A 299 -29.08 8.92 47.76
C THR A 299 -28.80 10.05 46.75
N LEU A 300 -29.51 10.11 45.62
CA LEU A 300 -29.20 11.06 44.53
C LEU A 300 -30.46 11.80 44.06
N SER A 301 -30.51 13.12 44.32
CA SER A 301 -31.57 14.00 43.81
C SER A 301 -31.53 14.07 42.27
N ALA A 302 -32.50 13.42 41.62
CA ALA A 302 -32.65 13.34 40.15
C ALA A 302 -33.58 14.42 39.56
N ASP A 303 -34.14 15.32 40.38
CA ASP A 303 -35.20 16.27 39.99
C ASP A 303 -34.86 17.26 38.87
N LYS A 304 -33.58 17.40 38.49
CA LYS A 304 -33.11 18.26 37.39
C LYS A 304 -32.66 17.50 36.14
N ASP A 305 -32.65 16.17 36.18
CA ASP A 305 -32.25 15.34 35.04
C ASP A 305 -33.44 15.17 34.09
N VAL A 306 -33.27 15.59 32.83
CA VAL A 306 -34.35 15.53 31.81
C VAL A 306 -34.80 14.09 31.53
N PHE A 307 -33.95 13.10 31.81
CA PHE A 307 -34.30 11.69 31.63
C PHE A 307 -35.19 11.15 32.76
N ASN A 308 -35.37 11.89 33.87
CA ASN A 308 -36.23 11.48 34.99
C ASN A 308 -37.73 11.45 34.60
N TYR A 309 -38.10 12.05 33.46
CA TYR A 309 -39.45 12.02 32.92
C TYR A 309 -39.76 10.75 32.11
N PHE A 310 -38.75 9.97 31.73
CA PHE A 310 -38.97 8.73 30.98
C PHE A 310 -39.22 7.54 31.92
N PRO A 311 -40.12 6.62 31.53
CA PRO A 311 -40.32 5.39 32.28
C PRO A 311 -39.09 4.46 32.13
N PRO A 312 -38.80 3.58 33.10
CA PRO A 312 -37.63 2.70 33.11
C PRO A 312 -37.44 1.87 31.83
N GLU A 313 -38.53 1.49 31.17
CA GLU A 313 -38.53 0.71 29.92
C GLU A 313 -37.92 1.50 28.76
N ILE A 314 -38.17 2.81 28.69
CA ILE A 314 -37.60 3.70 27.66
C ILE A 314 -36.12 3.96 27.96
N LEU A 315 -35.77 4.16 29.23
CA LEU A 315 -34.37 4.28 29.66
C LEU A 315 -33.58 3.00 29.33
N GLU A 316 -34.14 1.83 29.60
CA GLU A 316 -33.55 0.55 29.23
C GLU A 316 -33.39 0.44 27.69
N LYS A 317 -34.40 0.85 26.92
CA LYS A 317 -34.32 0.83 25.46
C LYS A 317 -33.23 1.76 24.91
N ILE A 318 -33.04 2.94 25.51
CA ILE A 318 -31.98 3.88 25.14
C ILE A 318 -30.61 3.21 25.33
N VAL A 319 -30.33 2.65 26.50
CA VAL A 319 -29.02 2.00 26.74
C VAL A 319 -28.82 0.72 25.91
N MET A 320 -29.89 0.04 25.50
CA MET A 320 -29.79 -1.14 24.63
C MET A 320 -29.42 -0.80 23.17
N VAL A 321 -29.72 0.41 22.69
CA VAL A 321 -29.43 0.84 21.31
C VAL A 321 -28.09 1.56 21.21
N LEU A 322 -27.62 2.17 22.31
CA LEU A 322 -26.34 2.88 22.34
C LEU A 322 -25.16 1.90 22.45
N PRO A 323 -24.01 2.17 21.80
CA PRO A 323 -22.74 1.49 22.04
C PRO A 323 -22.28 1.59 23.51
N SER A 324 -21.49 0.64 24.02
CA SER A 324 -21.08 0.67 25.44
C SER A 324 -20.27 1.91 25.85
N PRO A 325 -19.39 2.49 25.01
CA PRO A 325 -18.73 3.77 25.32
C PRO A 325 -19.73 4.93 25.50
N ASP A 326 -20.80 4.96 24.71
CA ASP A 326 -21.84 5.98 24.81
C ASP A 326 -22.72 5.73 26.03
N VAL A 327 -23.00 4.47 26.36
CA VAL A 327 -23.66 4.11 27.62
C VAL A 327 -22.81 4.55 28.81
N HIS A 328 -21.49 4.35 28.77
CA HIS A 328 -20.59 4.83 29.81
C HIS A 328 -20.64 6.35 29.95
N SER A 329 -20.51 7.08 28.83
CA SER A 329 -20.57 8.54 28.78
C SER A 329 -21.92 9.06 29.28
N LEU A 330 -23.02 8.44 28.87
CA LEU A 330 -24.38 8.75 29.30
C LEU A 330 -24.55 8.54 30.81
N ARG A 331 -23.97 7.47 31.37
CA ARG A 331 -24.00 7.21 32.82
C ARG A 331 -23.11 8.14 33.63
N LEU A 332 -22.06 8.70 33.04
CA LEU A 332 -21.28 9.78 33.65
C LEU A 332 -22.03 11.13 33.60
N ALA A 333 -22.76 11.38 32.52
CA ALA A 333 -23.48 12.63 32.28
C ALA A 333 -24.85 12.71 32.98
N SER A 334 -25.55 11.59 33.14
CA SER A 334 -26.91 11.50 33.70
C SER A 334 -26.95 10.66 34.97
N ARG A 335 -27.51 11.24 36.04
CA ARG A 335 -27.70 10.56 37.33
C ARG A 335 -28.78 9.47 37.25
N VAL A 336 -29.77 9.68 36.39
CA VAL A 336 -30.83 8.69 36.13
C VAL A 336 -30.23 7.43 35.51
N PHE A 337 -29.35 7.57 34.52
CA PHE A 337 -28.64 6.43 33.93
C PHE A 337 -27.54 5.86 34.84
N ALA A 338 -26.85 6.69 35.64
CA ALA A 338 -25.86 6.23 36.63
C ALA A 338 -26.47 5.20 37.61
N THR A 339 -27.72 5.41 38.03
CA THR A 339 -28.45 4.53 38.96
C THR A 339 -29.28 3.44 38.26
N LEU A 340 -29.30 3.40 36.92
CA LEU A 340 -30.01 2.38 36.17
C LEU A 340 -29.27 1.03 36.28
N SER A 341 -30.00 -0.02 36.67
CA SER A 341 -29.50 -1.39 36.65
C SER A 341 -29.41 -1.90 35.22
N LEU A 342 -28.24 -2.41 34.81
CA LEU A 342 -28.07 -3.05 33.51
C LEU A 342 -28.58 -4.48 33.58
N SER A 343 -29.71 -4.75 32.95
CA SER A 343 -30.36 -6.05 32.93
C SER A 343 -29.63 -7.05 32.03
N GLU A 344 -29.98 -8.33 32.14
CA GLU A 344 -29.54 -9.36 31.19
C GLU A 344 -29.93 -9.05 29.74
N ARG A 345 -31.01 -8.27 29.50
CA ARG A 345 -31.40 -7.82 28.16
C ARG A 345 -30.44 -6.79 27.60
N PHE A 346 -29.96 -5.87 28.44
CA PHE A 346 -28.89 -4.95 28.08
C PHE A 346 -27.63 -5.73 27.68
N TRP A 347 -27.19 -6.69 28.48
CA TRP A 347 -25.99 -7.46 28.17
C TRP A 347 -26.17 -8.34 26.92
N ALA A 348 -27.35 -8.91 26.69
CA ALA A 348 -27.68 -9.62 25.45
C ALA A 348 -27.61 -8.69 24.23
N SER A 349 -28.01 -7.42 24.36
CA SER A 349 -27.95 -6.45 23.26
C SER A 349 -26.53 -6.21 22.74
N ARG A 350 -25.49 -6.44 23.56
CA ARG A 350 -24.08 -6.27 23.16
C ARG A 350 -23.62 -7.27 22.09
N PHE A 351 -24.40 -8.33 21.88
CA PHE A 351 -24.17 -9.36 20.86
C PHE A 351 -25.04 -9.14 19.61
N THR A 352 -25.85 -8.09 19.56
CA THR A 352 -26.71 -7.77 18.42
C THR A 352 -26.00 -6.83 17.44
N GLU A 353 -26.56 -6.70 16.24
CA GLU A 353 -26.04 -5.80 15.19
C GLU A 353 -25.77 -4.38 15.72
N GLY A 354 -24.66 -3.79 15.25
CA GLY A 354 -24.17 -2.48 15.74
C GLY A 354 -23.41 -2.48 17.09
N HIS A 355 -23.16 -3.65 17.70
CA HIS A 355 -22.53 -3.76 19.02
C HIS A 355 -21.28 -4.65 19.06
N GLU A 356 -20.59 -4.67 20.21
CA GLU A 356 -19.20 -5.12 20.39
C GLU A 356 -18.94 -6.59 20.02
N PHE A 357 -19.95 -7.45 20.19
CA PHE A 357 -19.86 -8.89 19.94
C PHE A 357 -20.87 -9.37 18.90
N ASN A 358 -21.28 -8.49 17.98
CA ASN A 358 -22.22 -8.81 16.90
C ASN A 358 -21.76 -9.95 15.97
N TYR A 359 -20.46 -10.28 16.01
CA TYR A 359 -19.82 -11.33 15.23
C TYR A 359 -19.95 -12.73 15.83
N LEU A 360 -20.71 -12.90 16.91
CA LEU A 360 -20.90 -14.16 17.62
C LEU A 360 -22.36 -14.63 17.65
N PRO A 361 -23.09 -14.72 16.52
CA PRO A 361 -24.51 -15.07 16.51
C PRO A 361 -24.87 -16.43 17.14
N GLU A 362 -23.94 -17.38 17.19
CA GLU A 362 -24.17 -18.71 17.79
C GLU A 362 -24.56 -18.64 19.27
N VAL A 363 -24.23 -17.54 19.96
CA VAL A 363 -24.63 -17.32 21.35
C VAL A 363 -26.14 -17.22 21.50
N PHE A 364 -26.88 -16.87 20.43
CA PHE A 364 -28.35 -16.87 20.45
C PHE A 364 -28.95 -18.24 20.16
N ALA A 365 -28.24 -19.10 19.42
CA ALA A 365 -28.65 -20.49 19.20
C ALA A 365 -28.51 -21.33 20.47
N THR A 366 -27.50 -21.04 21.29
CA THR A 366 -27.32 -21.63 22.63
C THR A 366 -27.14 -20.52 23.68
N PRO A 367 -28.23 -19.85 24.12
CA PRO A 367 -28.15 -18.73 25.05
C PRO A 367 -27.41 -19.07 26.35
N PRO A 368 -26.51 -18.19 26.83
CA PRO A 368 -25.83 -18.39 28.11
C PRO A 368 -26.82 -18.26 29.27
N THR A 369 -26.47 -18.83 30.42
CA THR A 369 -27.25 -18.67 31.65
C THR A 369 -27.14 -17.26 32.25
N SER A 370 -26.08 -16.51 31.94
CA SER A 370 -25.95 -15.06 32.16
C SER A 370 -25.17 -14.41 31.02
N TRP A 371 -25.82 -13.48 30.33
CA TRP A 371 -25.26 -12.61 29.30
C TRP A 371 -24.21 -11.65 29.87
N ARG A 372 -24.41 -11.17 31.10
CA ARG A 372 -23.40 -10.33 31.77
C ARG A 372 -22.10 -11.10 32.01
N ALA A 373 -22.20 -12.32 32.53
CA ALA A 373 -21.02 -13.15 32.78
C ALA A 373 -20.30 -13.50 31.48
N LEU A 374 -21.06 -13.78 30.41
CA LEU A 374 -20.51 -14.02 29.08
C LEU A 374 -19.81 -12.77 28.52
N TYR A 375 -20.43 -11.60 28.63
CA TYR A 375 -19.82 -10.34 28.19
C TYR A 375 -18.50 -10.09 28.92
N LEU A 376 -18.48 -10.21 30.25
CA LEU A 376 -17.27 -9.97 31.04
C LEU A 376 -16.17 -11.00 30.77
N SER A 377 -16.53 -12.29 30.60
CA SER A 377 -15.54 -13.32 30.26
C SER A 377 -14.96 -13.09 28.87
N LEU A 378 -15.79 -12.78 27.88
CA LEU A 378 -15.31 -12.49 26.53
C LEU A 378 -14.52 -11.19 26.50
N HIS A 379 -14.88 -10.16 27.25
CA HIS A 379 -14.10 -8.92 27.29
C HIS A 379 -12.68 -9.11 27.84
N ILE A 380 -12.51 -10.02 28.80
CA ILE A 380 -11.19 -10.39 29.34
C ILE A 380 -10.41 -11.26 28.34
N TRP A 381 -11.08 -12.18 27.64
CA TRP A 381 -10.43 -13.20 26.81
C TRP A 381 -10.25 -12.80 25.34
N ALA A 382 -11.10 -11.91 24.82
CA ALA A 382 -11.15 -11.56 23.40
C ALA A 382 -9.88 -10.84 22.93
N SER A 383 -9.28 -9.99 23.77
CA SER A 383 -8.02 -9.31 23.45
C SER A 383 -6.82 -10.26 23.32
N GLU A 384 -6.92 -11.45 23.91
CA GLU A 384 -5.87 -12.47 23.89
C GLU A 384 -6.20 -13.63 22.93
N ASN A 385 -7.39 -13.63 22.31
CA ASN A 385 -7.82 -14.71 21.42
C ASN A 385 -7.80 -14.31 19.94
N SER A 386 -6.80 -14.84 19.24
CA SER A 386 -6.60 -14.65 17.82
C SER A 386 -7.81 -15.05 16.95
N GLY A 387 -8.53 -16.13 17.28
CA GLY A 387 -9.70 -16.58 16.52
C GLY A 387 -10.89 -15.61 16.61
N MET A 388 -11.12 -15.01 17.78
CA MET A 388 -12.14 -13.98 17.95
C MET A 388 -11.82 -12.72 17.14
N GLY A 389 -10.56 -12.26 17.17
CA GLY A 389 -10.12 -11.13 16.35
C GLY A 389 -10.18 -11.42 14.84
N SER A 390 -9.87 -12.65 14.43
CA SER A 390 -10.00 -13.08 13.02
C SER A 390 -11.45 -12.99 12.54
N ARG A 391 -12.39 -13.45 13.37
CA ARG A 391 -13.82 -13.42 13.03
C ARG A 391 -14.40 -12.03 13.07
N SER A 392 -14.10 -11.22 14.10
CA SER A 392 -14.64 -9.86 14.21
C SER A 392 -14.31 -8.99 13.00
N ARG A 393 -13.17 -9.28 12.37
CA ARG A 393 -12.65 -8.62 11.18
C ARG A 393 -13.30 -9.07 9.87
N VAL A 394 -13.62 -10.37 9.75
CA VAL A 394 -14.25 -10.93 8.53
C VAL A 394 -15.78 -10.76 8.57
N TRP A 395 -16.36 -10.68 9.76
CA TRP A 395 -17.81 -10.64 9.96
C TRP A 395 -18.55 -9.49 9.24
N PRO A 396 -18.04 -8.24 9.21
CA PRO A 396 -18.74 -7.17 8.51
C PRO A 396 -18.88 -7.48 7.01
N SER A 397 -17.83 -7.99 6.36
CA SER A 397 -17.91 -8.47 4.97
C SER A 397 -18.98 -9.55 4.76
N VAL A 398 -19.12 -10.50 5.70
CA VAL A 398 -20.19 -11.52 5.63
C VAL A 398 -21.58 -10.88 5.69
N LYS A 399 -21.76 -9.88 6.57
CA LYS A 399 -23.02 -9.16 6.74
C LYS A 399 -23.37 -8.32 5.52
N ASP A 400 -22.42 -7.61 4.95
CA ASP A 400 -22.64 -6.78 3.76
C ASP A 400 -22.96 -7.65 2.53
N LEU A 401 -22.31 -8.82 2.40
CA LEU A 401 -22.63 -9.82 1.39
C LEU A 401 -24.04 -10.39 1.57
N HIS A 402 -24.45 -10.72 2.80
CA HIS A 402 -25.82 -11.16 3.08
C HIS A 402 -26.86 -10.11 2.72
N GLU A 403 -26.61 -8.85 3.04
CA GLU A 403 -27.52 -7.76 2.69
C GLU A 403 -27.61 -7.58 1.16
N THR A 404 -26.47 -7.60 0.47
CA THR A 404 -26.42 -7.53 -0.99
C THR A 404 -27.19 -8.70 -1.64
N LEU A 405 -26.93 -9.93 -1.21
CA LEU A 405 -27.62 -11.13 -1.72
C LEU A 405 -29.11 -11.13 -1.40
N ARG A 406 -29.51 -10.57 -0.25
CA ARG A 406 -30.92 -10.40 0.11
C ARG A 406 -31.62 -9.43 -0.84
N GLN A 407 -30.94 -8.36 -1.24
CA GLN A 407 -31.45 -7.41 -2.24
C GLN A 407 -31.49 -8.00 -3.67
N MET A 408 -30.67 -9.02 -3.98
CA MET A 408 -30.71 -9.75 -5.26
C MET A 408 -31.89 -10.71 -5.35
N LYS A 409 -32.27 -11.28 -4.20
CA LYS A 409 -33.19 -12.40 -4.15
C LYS A 409 -34.56 -12.02 -4.71
N ASP A 410 -35.04 -12.82 -5.65
CA ASP A 410 -36.34 -12.65 -6.31
C ASP A 410 -36.48 -11.27 -7.04
N VAL A 411 -35.36 -10.67 -7.46
CA VAL A 411 -35.33 -9.41 -8.22
C VAL A 411 -34.93 -9.66 -9.68
N ASP A 412 -35.91 -9.50 -10.58
CA ASP A 412 -35.70 -9.61 -12.02
C ASP A 412 -35.14 -8.31 -12.64
N CYS A 413 -34.32 -8.46 -13.67
CA CYS A 413 -33.84 -7.35 -14.50
C CYS A 413 -34.88 -7.03 -15.58
N LEU A 414 -35.71 -6.02 -15.35
CA LEU A 414 -36.86 -5.64 -16.16
C LEU A 414 -36.47 -4.82 -17.41
N GLY A 415 -37.36 -4.81 -18.41
CA GLY A 415 -37.21 -4.09 -19.67
C GLY A 415 -37.09 -5.02 -20.88
N ASN A 416 -36.99 -4.45 -22.08
CA ASN A 416 -36.83 -5.26 -23.29
C ASN A 416 -35.43 -5.88 -23.33
N VAL A 417 -35.33 -7.21 -23.39
CA VAL A 417 -34.06 -7.93 -23.33
C VAL A 417 -33.24 -7.69 -24.61
N ILE A 418 -31.99 -7.25 -24.44
CA ILE A 418 -31.00 -7.09 -25.52
C ILE A 418 -29.97 -8.22 -25.45
N ASN A 419 -29.51 -8.66 -26.62
CA ASN A 419 -28.47 -9.66 -26.80
C ASN A 419 -27.16 -9.26 -26.10
N THR A 420 -26.71 -10.13 -25.19
CA THR A 420 -25.43 -10.01 -24.46
C THR A 420 -24.75 -11.38 -24.37
N VAL A 421 -23.51 -11.43 -23.87
CA VAL A 421 -22.80 -12.71 -23.65
C VAL A 421 -23.57 -13.64 -22.72
N ASN A 422 -24.27 -13.11 -21.71
CA ASN A 422 -25.03 -13.91 -20.75
C ASN A 422 -26.47 -14.20 -21.22
N GLU A 423 -26.97 -13.46 -22.21
CA GLU A 423 -28.30 -13.65 -22.81
C GLU A 423 -28.19 -13.72 -24.35
N PRO A 424 -27.48 -14.72 -24.89
CA PRO A 424 -27.17 -14.80 -26.33
C PRO A 424 -28.38 -15.15 -27.21
N GLU A 425 -29.47 -15.61 -26.61
CA GLU A 425 -30.73 -15.93 -27.30
C GLU A 425 -31.73 -14.77 -27.30
N ALA A 426 -31.37 -13.61 -26.72
CA ALA A 426 -32.28 -12.47 -26.65
C ALA A 426 -32.65 -11.95 -28.05
N PRO A 427 -33.91 -11.50 -28.24
CA PRO A 427 -34.47 -11.24 -29.57
C PRO A 427 -33.97 -9.95 -30.23
N LYS A 428 -33.49 -8.97 -29.45
CA LYS A 428 -33.01 -7.67 -29.98
C LYS A 428 -31.48 -7.63 -29.96
N PRO A 429 -30.79 -7.31 -31.07
CA PRO A 429 -29.35 -7.10 -31.07
C PRO A 429 -28.99 -5.79 -30.34
N MET A 430 -27.74 -5.68 -29.89
CA MET A 430 -27.20 -4.41 -29.37
C MET A 430 -27.21 -3.35 -30.49
N PRO A 431 -27.75 -2.13 -30.25
CA PRO A 431 -27.68 -1.06 -31.24
C PRO A 431 -26.23 -0.66 -31.57
N GLU A 432 -26.01 -0.14 -32.78
CA GLU A 432 -24.69 0.35 -33.18
C GLU A 432 -24.24 1.51 -32.27
N ARG A 433 -22.99 1.46 -31.76
CA ARG A 433 -22.48 2.47 -30.82
C ARG A 433 -22.58 3.90 -31.35
N GLU A 434 -22.43 4.10 -32.66
CA GLU A 434 -22.56 5.42 -33.31
C GLU A 434 -23.98 5.99 -33.26
N SER A 435 -24.98 5.12 -33.21
CA SER A 435 -26.40 5.48 -33.05
C SER A 435 -26.76 5.87 -31.62
N LEU A 436 -25.84 5.67 -30.66
CA LEU A 436 -26.04 5.93 -29.25
C LEU A 436 -25.16 7.08 -28.75
N ILE A 437 -25.60 7.63 -27.62
CA ILE A 437 -24.81 8.55 -26.79
C ILE A 437 -24.84 7.98 -25.39
N THR A 438 -23.67 7.58 -24.92
CA THR A 438 -23.50 6.72 -23.76
C THR A 438 -22.79 7.45 -22.64
N ALA A 439 -23.30 7.33 -21.42
CA ALA A 439 -22.58 7.62 -20.20
C ALA A 439 -22.02 6.32 -19.62
N GLU A 440 -20.70 6.27 -19.51
CA GLU A 440 -19.91 5.17 -18.97
C GLU A 440 -18.55 5.72 -18.56
N ARG A 441 -17.90 5.13 -17.55
CA ARG A 441 -16.47 5.37 -17.27
C ARG A 441 -15.67 4.16 -17.69
N TYR A 442 -15.63 3.14 -16.84
CA TYR A 442 -14.66 2.05 -16.96
C TYR A 442 -15.36 0.71 -17.03
N ILE A 443 -15.74 0.34 -18.25
CA ILE A 443 -16.45 -0.90 -18.56
C ILE A 443 -15.51 -1.86 -19.25
N PHE A 444 -15.41 -3.06 -18.69
CA PHE A 444 -14.65 -4.14 -19.28
C PHE A 444 -15.50 -5.02 -20.17
N GLU A 445 -14.87 -5.53 -21.23
CA GLU A 445 -15.47 -6.60 -22.00
C GLU A 445 -15.72 -7.79 -21.07
N PRO A 446 -16.86 -8.48 -21.21
CA PRO A 446 -17.20 -9.60 -20.35
C PRO A 446 -16.01 -10.57 -20.16
N GLY A 447 -15.27 -10.82 -21.25
CA GLY A 447 -14.09 -11.68 -21.32
C GLY A 447 -12.78 -11.27 -20.64
N THR A 448 -12.70 -10.12 -19.98
CA THR A 448 -11.40 -9.56 -19.57
C THR A 448 -11.30 -9.46 -18.06
N HIS A 449 -10.12 -9.75 -17.49
CA HIS A 449 -9.90 -9.47 -16.07
C HIS A 449 -9.95 -7.98 -15.82
N PHE A 450 -10.59 -7.61 -14.73
CA PHE A 450 -10.76 -6.22 -14.36
C PHE A 450 -10.52 -6.07 -12.87
N MET A 451 -9.54 -5.24 -12.55
CA MET A 451 -9.06 -5.00 -11.20
C MET A 451 -9.77 -3.80 -10.55
N GLY A 452 -10.42 -2.96 -11.36
CA GLY A 452 -11.35 -1.93 -10.93
C GLY A 452 -12.40 -1.69 -12.00
N GLY A 453 -13.39 -0.83 -11.74
CA GLY A 453 -14.44 -0.53 -12.72
C GLY A 453 -15.66 -1.46 -12.66
N SER A 454 -16.30 -1.67 -13.82
CA SER A 454 -17.54 -2.44 -13.96
C SER A 454 -17.54 -3.36 -15.18
N ARG A 455 -18.47 -4.31 -15.22
CA ARG A 455 -18.70 -5.21 -16.36
C ARG A 455 -20.17 -5.28 -16.75
N VAL A 456 -20.44 -5.41 -18.05
CA VAL A 456 -21.80 -5.60 -18.55
C VAL A 456 -22.17 -7.07 -18.58
N LEU A 457 -23.17 -7.46 -17.79
CA LEU A 457 -23.76 -8.81 -17.82
C LEU A 457 -25.09 -8.84 -18.54
N ARG A 458 -25.89 -7.77 -18.42
CA ARG A 458 -27.22 -7.67 -19.04
C ARG A 458 -27.40 -6.31 -19.69
N ALA A 459 -28.24 -6.27 -20.70
CA ALA A 459 -28.65 -5.03 -21.34
C ALA A 459 -30.17 -5.02 -21.55
N ARG A 460 -30.79 -3.87 -21.33
CA ARG A 460 -32.23 -3.65 -21.46
C ARG A 460 -32.50 -2.40 -22.26
N SER A 461 -33.57 -2.40 -23.04
CA SER A 461 -34.08 -1.18 -23.66
C SER A 461 -35.51 -0.84 -23.28
N ALA A 462 -35.80 0.46 -23.26
CA ALA A 462 -37.14 1.00 -23.22
C ALA A 462 -37.29 1.95 -24.40
N GLU A 463 -38.37 1.76 -25.14
CA GLU A 463 -38.71 2.57 -26.30
C GLU A 463 -39.87 3.49 -25.93
N PHE A 464 -39.71 4.78 -26.20
CA PHE A 464 -40.68 5.80 -25.88
C PHE A 464 -41.27 6.35 -27.17
N PRO A 465 -42.61 6.38 -27.33
CA PRO A 465 -43.23 7.09 -28.43
C PRO A 465 -42.73 8.54 -28.48
N GLN A 466 -42.52 9.10 -29.67
CA GLN A 466 -42.14 10.50 -29.82
C GLN A 466 -43.13 11.38 -29.06
N HIS A 467 -42.63 12.19 -28.11
CA HIS A 467 -43.38 13.08 -27.21
C HIS A 467 -44.10 12.43 -26.01
N LEU A 468 -43.71 11.22 -25.56
CA LEU A 468 -44.26 10.66 -24.33
C LEU A 468 -43.97 11.60 -23.14
N LYS A 469 -45.04 12.10 -22.50
CA LYS A 469 -44.96 12.90 -21.28
C LYS A 469 -44.73 11.96 -20.11
N ILE A 470 -43.53 11.98 -19.54
CA ILE A 470 -43.23 11.24 -18.31
C ILE A 470 -43.73 12.08 -17.14
N MET A 471 -44.75 11.58 -16.42
CA MET A 471 -45.29 12.24 -15.23
C MET A 471 -44.45 11.96 -13.98
N LEU A 472 -44.00 10.71 -13.86
CA LEU A 472 -43.27 10.23 -12.70
C LEU A 472 -42.10 9.38 -13.18
N MET A 473 -40.91 9.69 -12.69
CA MET A 473 -39.75 8.84 -12.80
C MET A 473 -39.43 8.30 -11.41
N SER A 474 -39.20 7.01 -11.29
CA SER A 474 -38.74 6.39 -10.05
C SER A 474 -37.39 5.74 -10.27
N VAL A 475 -36.50 5.92 -9.31
CA VAL A 475 -35.13 5.43 -9.36
C VAL A 475 -34.97 4.43 -8.23
N SER A 476 -34.65 3.20 -8.61
CA SER A 476 -34.37 2.11 -7.69
C SER A 476 -32.88 2.10 -7.35
N PHE A 477 -32.55 1.83 -6.10
CA PHE A 477 -31.18 1.71 -5.61
C PHE A 477 -30.87 0.31 -5.12
N VAL A 478 -29.58 0.00 -5.06
CA VAL A 478 -29.05 -1.18 -4.40
C VAL A 478 -27.88 -0.75 -3.52
N ASP A 479 -27.91 -1.21 -2.28
CA ASP A 479 -26.81 -1.00 -1.34
C ASP A 479 -25.80 -2.12 -1.49
N THR A 480 -24.52 -1.74 -1.58
CA THR A 480 -23.39 -2.67 -1.74
C THR A 480 -22.29 -2.22 -0.79
N PRO A 481 -21.29 -3.07 -0.49
CA PRO A 481 -20.20 -2.61 0.37
C PRO A 481 -19.37 -1.47 -0.24
N ALA A 482 -19.43 -1.28 -1.57
CA ALA A 482 -18.84 -0.12 -2.27
C ALA A 482 -19.77 1.12 -2.30
N GLY A 483 -20.88 1.10 -1.56
CA GLY A 483 -21.87 2.16 -1.43
C GLY A 483 -23.16 1.95 -2.24
N LEU A 484 -23.99 2.99 -2.24
CA LEU A 484 -25.30 3.00 -2.88
C LEU A 484 -25.18 3.27 -4.40
N PHE A 485 -25.86 2.46 -5.22
CA PHE A 485 -25.86 2.59 -6.67
C PHE A 485 -27.27 2.52 -7.25
N ILE A 486 -27.50 3.18 -8.38
CA ILE A 486 -28.74 3.05 -9.15
C ILE A 486 -28.83 1.64 -9.72
N SER A 487 -29.92 0.92 -9.40
CA SER A 487 -30.17 -0.46 -9.83
C SER A 487 -31.19 -0.57 -10.96
N GLY A 488 -32.10 0.39 -11.05
CA GLY A 488 -33.12 0.41 -12.10
C GLY A 488 -33.86 1.74 -12.18
N LEU A 489 -34.57 1.91 -13.29
CA LEU A 489 -35.34 3.11 -13.61
C LEU A 489 -36.76 2.69 -13.98
N MET A 490 -37.74 3.45 -13.51
CA MET A 490 -39.15 3.26 -13.84
C MET A 490 -39.73 4.58 -14.31
N PHE A 491 -40.46 4.54 -15.42
CA PHE A 491 -41.09 5.71 -16.02
C PHE A 491 -42.58 5.47 -16.10
N VAL A 492 -43.37 6.46 -15.67
CA VAL A 492 -44.83 6.44 -15.80
C VAL A 492 -45.24 7.59 -16.72
N GLY A 493 -45.79 7.24 -17.88
CA GLY A 493 -46.34 8.18 -18.85
C GLY A 493 -47.68 8.77 -18.40
N ALA A 494 -48.04 9.92 -18.96
CA ALA A 494 -49.34 10.57 -18.70
C ALA A 494 -50.55 9.78 -19.21
N ASP A 495 -50.33 8.83 -20.10
CA ASP A 495 -51.30 7.85 -20.58
C ASP A 495 -51.45 6.63 -19.63
N GLY A 496 -50.68 6.58 -18.55
CA GLY A 496 -50.64 5.48 -17.59
C GLY A 496 -49.78 4.29 -18.02
N VAL A 497 -49.08 4.37 -19.16
CA VAL A 497 -48.11 3.35 -19.58
C VAL A 497 -46.87 3.45 -18.70
N PHE A 498 -46.40 2.32 -18.18
CA PHE A 498 -45.17 2.26 -17.41
C PHE A 498 -44.11 1.41 -18.12
N GLU A 499 -42.89 1.94 -18.18
CA GLU A 499 -41.70 1.24 -18.67
C GLU A 499 -40.72 1.09 -17.51
N SER A 500 -40.10 -0.08 -17.38
CA SER A 500 -39.12 -0.36 -16.32
C SER A 500 -37.85 -0.91 -16.93
N LEU A 501 -36.71 -0.49 -16.39
CA LEU A 501 -35.37 -0.88 -16.83
C LEU A 501 -34.54 -1.28 -15.62
N GLY A 502 -33.93 -2.45 -15.69
CA GLY A 502 -32.99 -2.90 -14.65
C GLY A 502 -33.66 -3.56 -13.46
N TYR A 503 -32.94 -3.61 -12.36
CA TYR A 503 -33.36 -4.27 -11.13
C TYR A 503 -34.21 -3.32 -10.29
N THR A 504 -35.35 -3.78 -9.80
CA THR A 504 -36.29 -2.93 -9.06
C THR A 504 -36.40 -3.37 -7.60
N ASN A 505 -35.82 -2.59 -6.71
CA ASN A 505 -35.92 -2.75 -5.27
C ASN A 505 -36.96 -1.76 -4.70
N LYS A 506 -38.12 -2.27 -4.30
CA LYS A 506 -39.22 -1.43 -3.82
C LYS A 506 -38.97 -0.78 -2.46
N SER A 507 -38.06 -1.32 -1.64
CA SER A 507 -37.74 -0.74 -0.32
C SER A 507 -36.76 0.42 -0.41
N GLN A 508 -36.03 0.55 -1.52
CA GLN A 508 -35.04 1.60 -1.76
C GLN A 508 -35.33 2.27 -3.11
N MET A 509 -36.42 3.04 -3.15
CA MET A 509 -36.87 3.73 -4.36
C MET A 509 -37.14 5.21 -4.07
N GLU A 510 -36.61 6.08 -4.91
CA GLU A 510 -36.88 7.51 -4.89
C GLU A 510 -37.76 7.91 -6.08
N HIS A 511 -38.59 8.92 -5.87
CA HIS A 511 -39.59 9.37 -6.82
C HIS A 511 -39.32 10.81 -7.24
N LEU A 512 -39.08 11.02 -8.54
CA LEU A 512 -38.90 12.31 -9.17
C LEU A 512 -40.21 12.73 -9.83
N THR A 513 -40.86 13.74 -9.26
CA THR A 513 -42.07 14.33 -9.85
C THR A 513 -41.66 15.34 -10.91
N LEU A 514 -42.18 15.18 -12.12
CA LEU A 514 -41.92 16.07 -13.25
C LEU A 514 -43.14 16.97 -13.50
N PRO A 515 -42.96 18.18 -14.07
CA PRO A 515 -44.08 19.06 -14.38
C PRO A 515 -45.07 18.42 -15.38
N GLU A 516 -46.38 18.52 -15.11
CA GLU A 516 -47.47 17.83 -15.85
C GLU A 516 -47.53 18.11 -17.37
N ASP A 517 -46.80 19.13 -17.85
CA ASP A 517 -46.82 19.60 -19.24
C ASP A 517 -45.47 19.56 -19.98
N GLN A 518 -44.41 19.01 -19.37
CA GLN A 518 -43.08 18.99 -19.98
C GLN A 518 -42.65 17.58 -20.39
N HIS A 519 -41.98 17.45 -21.53
CA HIS A 519 -41.34 16.19 -21.96
C HIS A 519 -39.91 16.09 -21.43
N VAL A 520 -39.43 14.86 -21.22
CA VAL A 520 -38.04 14.59 -20.87
C VAL A 520 -37.18 14.61 -22.13
N LYS A 521 -36.14 15.44 -22.13
CA LYS A 521 -35.17 15.61 -23.21
C LYS A 521 -33.86 14.87 -23.00
N GLY A 522 -33.63 14.40 -21.78
CA GLY A 522 -32.35 13.84 -21.40
C GLY A 522 -32.23 13.53 -19.93
N PHE A 523 -31.04 13.14 -19.54
CA PHE A 523 -30.65 12.94 -18.15
C PHE A 523 -29.32 13.63 -17.86
N GLU A 524 -29.17 14.15 -16.66
CA GLU A 524 -27.85 14.38 -16.06
C GLU A 524 -27.57 13.25 -15.10
N VAL A 525 -26.38 12.68 -15.17
CA VAL A 525 -25.98 11.50 -14.39
C VAL A 525 -24.67 11.79 -13.68
N ALA A 526 -24.58 11.31 -12.44
CA ALA A 526 -23.35 11.33 -11.64
C ALA A 526 -22.86 9.88 -11.47
N LEU A 527 -21.62 9.61 -11.82
CA LEU A 527 -21.06 8.26 -11.86
C LEU A 527 -19.58 8.23 -11.48
N ASP A 528 -19.20 7.17 -10.77
CA ASP A 528 -17.80 6.84 -10.49
C ASP A 528 -17.34 5.68 -11.38
N PHE A 529 -16.24 5.02 -11.01
CA PHE A 529 -15.74 3.87 -11.77
C PHE A 529 -16.61 2.62 -11.62
N CYS A 530 -17.33 2.48 -10.51
CA CYS A 530 -18.13 1.31 -10.15
C CYS A 530 -19.59 1.41 -10.60
N GLY A 531 -20.09 2.61 -10.93
CA GLY A 531 -21.41 2.76 -11.51
C GLY A 531 -22.06 4.12 -11.26
N PHE A 532 -23.38 4.16 -11.44
CA PHE A 532 -24.18 5.37 -11.33
C PHE A 532 -24.62 5.62 -9.89
N ARG A 533 -24.33 6.83 -9.39
CA ARG A 533 -24.63 7.27 -8.01
C ARG A 533 -25.91 8.11 -7.94
N ALA A 534 -26.12 8.97 -8.93
CA ALA A 534 -27.29 9.84 -8.98
C ALA A 534 -27.75 10.14 -10.41
N ILE A 535 -29.03 10.48 -10.55
CA ILE A 535 -29.63 10.87 -11.83
C ILE A 535 -30.67 11.98 -11.64
N ALA A 536 -30.72 12.90 -12.59
CA ALA A 536 -31.76 13.92 -12.73
C ALA A 536 -32.30 13.92 -14.17
N ALA A 537 -33.60 14.17 -14.32
CA ALA A 537 -34.23 14.30 -15.63
C ALA A 537 -34.08 15.73 -16.16
N ILE A 538 -33.83 15.89 -17.46
CA ILE A 538 -33.81 17.19 -18.13
C ILE A 538 -35.16 17.39 -18.80
N THR A 539 -35.85 18.47 -18.47
CA THR A 539 -37.19 18.78 -19.00
C THR A 539 -37.13 19.61 -20.29
N GLN A 540 -38.29 19.88 -20.87
CA GLN A 540 -38.45 20.58 -22.16
C GLN A 540 -37.81 21.97 -22.21
N ASP A 541 -37.86 22.72 -21.10
CA ASP A 541 -37.25 24.04 -20.97
C ASP A 541 -35.74 24.00 -20.70
N GLY A 542 -35.17 22.80 -20.59
CA GLY A 542 -33.75 22.56 -20.37
C GLY A 542 -33.34 22.60 -18.90
N THR A 543 -34.31 22.75 -17.98
CA THR A 543 -34.07 22.67 -16.53
C THR A 543 -33.91 21.22 -16.08
N THR A 544 -33.21 21.01 -14.98
CA THR A 544 -33.03 19.70 -14.35
C THR A 544 -34.02 19.52 -13.22
N SER A 545 -34.55 18.30 -13.07
CA SER A 545 -35.32 17.92 -11.88
C SER A 545 -34.45 17.93 -10.62
N SER A 546 -35.04 17.65 -9.46
CA SER A 546 -34.26 17.19 -8.32
C SER A 546 -33.48 15.92 -8.69
N TRP A 547 -32.33 15.74 -8.05
CA TRP A 547 -31.56 14.51 -8.17
C TRP A 547 -32.25 13.41 -7.36
N ALA A 548 -32.23 12.19 -7.90
CA ALA A 548 -32.39 10.98 -7.12
C ALA A 548 -30.97 10.44 -6.81
N GLY A 549 -30.69 10.16 -5.55
CA GLY A 549 -29.34 9.89 -5.06
C GLY A 549 -28.48 11.16 -4.87
N ASP A 550 -27.21 10.99 -4.51
CA ASP A 550 -26.29 12.09 -4.23
C ASP A 550 -25.28 12.33 -5.37
N PRO A 551 -25.35 13.47 -6.08
CA PRO A 551 -24.42 13.82 -7.14
C PRO A 551 -23.16 14.54 -6.63
N ALA A 552 -23.01 14.76 -5.33
CA ALA A 552 -21.86 15.42 -4.75
C ALA A 552 -20.60 14.58 -4.97
N ASN A 553 -19.47 15.24 -5.25
CA ASN A 553 -18.15 14.61 -5.37
C ASN A 553 -18.01 13.54 -6.46
N TYR A 554 -18.95 13.45 -7.41
CA TYR A 554 -18.87 12.51 -8.54
C TYR A 554 -18.84 13.23 -9.89
N PRO A 555 -18.05 12.74 -10.86
CA PRO A 555 -18.10 13.20 -12.24
C PRO A 555 -19.51 13.13 -12.83
N ARG A 556 -19.87 14.14 -13.62
CA ARG A 556 -21.19 14.31 -14.21
C ARG A 556 -21.15 14.27 -15.73
N ARG A 557 -22.17 13.67 -16.32
CA ARG A 557 -22.37 13.60 -17.77
C ARG A 557 -23.81 13.92 -18.13
N ARG A 558 -23.97 14.62 -19.25
CA ARG A 558 -25.28 15.01 -19.79
C ARG A 558 -25.63 14.14 -21.00
N LEU A 559 -26.78 13.48 -20.94
CA LEU A 559 -27.37 12.68 -22.01
C LEU A 559 -28.57 13.44 -22.58
N TYR A 560 -28.34 14.47 -23.40
CA TYR A 560 -29.37 15.42 -23.84
C TYR A 560 -29.59 15.41 -25.35
N ASP A 561 -30.84 15.42 -25.82
CA ASP A 561 -31.22 15.71 -27.21
C ASP A 561 -32.28 16.82 -27.30
N VAL A 562 -32.27 17.56 -28.40
CA VAL A 562 -33.23 18.64 -28.63
C VAL A 562 -34.62 18.09 -28.97
N GLU A 563 -34.69 16.94 -29.66
CA GLU A 563 -35.94 16.32 -30.11
C GLU A 563 -36.57 15.38 -29.07
N GLY A 564 -35.85 15.10 -27.97
CA GLY A 564 -36.29 14.19 -26.92
C GLY A 564 -35.54 12.86 -26.93
N ILE A 565 -35.96 11.92 -26.08
CA ILE A 565 -35.44 10.56 -26.04
C ILE A 565 -36.49 9.62 -26.65
N SER A 566 -36.11 8.77 -27.60
CA SER A 566 -37.00 7.74 -28.13
C SER A 566 -36.59 6.32 -27.75
N LEU A 567 -35.32 6.13 -27.38
CA LEU A 567 -34.80 4.85 -26.92
C LEU A 567 -33.77 5.07 -25.82
N ILE A 568 -33.99 4.40 -24.70
CA ILE A 568 -32.97 4.23 -23.65
C ILE A 568 -32.42 2.83 -23.76
N VAL A 569 -31.10 2.70 -23.74
CA VAL A 569 -30.39 1.43 -23.57
C VAL A 569 -29.60 1.51 -22.28
N ALA A 570 -29.96 0.65 -21.33
CA ALA A 570 -29.31 0.55 -20.04
C ALA A 570 -28.56 -0.79 -19.95
N GLN A 571 -27.31 -0.72 -19.52
CA GLN A 571 -26.44 -1.87 -19.32
C GLN A 571 -26.18 -2.04 -17.82
N PHE A 572 -26.24 -3.28 -17.37
CA PHE A 572 -26.20 -3.64 -15.96
C PHE A 572 -25.16 -4.72 -15.73
N ASP A 573 -24.55 -4.68 -14.56
CA ASP A 573 -23.90 -5.86 -13.99
C ASP A 573 -24.98 -6.77 -13.32
N ALA A 574 -24.64 -7.55 -12.31
CA ALA A 574 -25.61 -8.38 -11.59
C ALA A 574 -26.62 -7.59 -10.71
N LEU A 575 -26.39 -6.31 -10.45
CA LEU A 575 -27.06 -5.55 -9.41
C LEU A 575 -27.45 -4.13 -9.83
N LYS A 576 -26.58 -3.46 -10.57
CA LYS A 576 -26.55 -2.02 -10.73
C LYS A 576 -26.34 -1.60 -12.17
N LEU A 577 -26.76 -0.37 -12.45
CA LEU A 577 -26.58 0.33 -13.71
C LEU A 577 -25.11 0.72 -13.86
N VAL A 578 -24.48 0.27 -14.95
CA VAL A 578 -23.05 0.52 -15.24
C VAL A 578 -22.85 1.32 -16.52
N SER A 579 -23.85 1.34 -17.42
CA SER A 579 -23.89 2.25 -18.57
C SER A 579 -25.32 2.64 -18.90
N LEU A 580 -25.51 3.91 -19.24
CA LEU A 580 -26.80 4.45 -19.67
C LEU A 580 -26.61 5.18 -20.99
N SER A 581 -27.40 4.78 -21.98
CA SER A 581 -27.35 5.33 -23.32
C SER A 581 -28.71 5.80 -23.78
N ARG A 582 -28.69 6.82 -24.64
CA ARG A 582 -29.85 7.28 -25.40
C ARG A 582 -29.58 7.22 -26.90
N ASP A 583 -30.63 7.18 -27.71
CA ASP A 583 -30.56 7.22 -29.17
C ASP A 583 -30.19 8.58 -29.72
N ARG A 584 -29.44 8.62 -30.83
CA ARG A 584 -29.02 9.83 -31.54
C ARG A 584 -30.05 10.25 -32.60
N ILE A 585 -31.03 11.06 -32.20
CA ILE A 585 -32.09 11.55 -33.11
C ILE A 585 -31.57 12.65 -34.04
N ALA A 586 -30.92 13.68 -33.49
CA ALA A 586 -30.40 14.79 -34.29
C ALA A 586 -29.04 14.47 -34.92
N LYS A 587 -28.89 14.75 -36.23
CA LYS A 587 -27.59 14.65 -36.96
C LYS A 587 -26.61 15.79 -36.68
N LYS A 588 -26.99 16.77 -35.86
CA LYS A 588 -26.15 17.94 -35.56
C LYS A 588 -24.99 17.53 -34.66
N LEU A 589 -23.80 18.10 -34.88
CA LEU A 589 -22.69 17.94 -33.92
C LEU A 589 -23.14 18.45 -32.54
N GLN A 590 -22.94 17.61 -31.52
CA GLN A 590 -23.21 17.98 -30.14
C GLN A 590 -22.15 18.96 -29.63
N GLU A 591 -22.57 19.85 -28.73
CA GLU A 591 -21.65 20.74 -28.06
C GLU A 591 -20.76 19.95 -27.08
N PRO A 592 -19.49 20.38 -26.85
CA PRO A 592 -18.59 19.72 -25.90
C PRO A 592 -19.21 19.44 -24.53
N ARG A 593 -20.04 20.39 -24.05
CA ARG A 593 -20.84 20.28 -22.83
C ARG A 593 -21.62 18.96 -22.73
N ASP A 594 -22.27 18.56 -23.82
CA ASP A 594 -23.16 17.39 -23.87
C ASP A 594 -22.41 16.09 -24.21
N ARG A 595 -21.12 16.16 -24.57
CA ARG A 595 -20.31 15.00 -25.01
C ARG A 595 -19.29 14.56 -23.97
N LEU A 596 -18.81 15.47 -23.13
CA LEU A 596 -17.67 15.26 -22.22
C LEU A 596 -18.14 14.91 -20.79
N LEU A 597 -17.22 14.34 -20.01
CA LEU A 597 -17.38 14.09 -18.58
C LEU A 597 -16.83 15.31 -17.82
N TRP A 598 -17.56 15.83 -16.84
CA TRP A 598 -17.21 17.05 -16.11
C TRP A 598 -17.15 16.81 -14.61
N TYR A 599 -16.33 17.58 -13.89
CA TYR A 599 -16.27 17.56 -12.42
C TYR A 599 -15.99 18.96 -11.87
N PRO A 600 -16.57 19.35 -10.71
CA PRO A 600 -17.69 18.66 -10.05
C PRO A 600 -19.02 18.91 -10.78
N GLU A 601 -19.13 19.95 -11.60
CA GLU A 601 -20.39 20.32 -12.28
C GLU A 601 -20.23 20.47 -13.79
N ILE A 602 -21.34 20.37 -14.52
CA ILE A 602 -21.38 20.58 -15.97
C ILE A 602 -21.52 22.09 -16.23
N PRO A 603 -20.68 22.69 -17.11
CA PRO A 603 -20.75 24.13 -17.35
C PRO A 603 -22.12 24.55 -17.90
N PRO A 604 -22.64 25.74 -17.52
CA PRO A 604 -23.91 26.24 -18.00
C PRO A 604 -23.83 26.66 -19.49
N PRO A 605 -24.96 26.70 -20.22
CA PRO A 605 -24.99 26.90 -21.68
C PRO A 605 -24.46 28.27 -22.14
N GLU A 606 -24.39 29.26 -21.25
CA GLU A 606 -23.89 30.62 -21.52
C GLU A 606 -22.36 30.65 -21.71
N ILE A 607 -21.64 29.60 -21.32
CA ILE A 607 -20.20 29.51 -21.50
C ILE A 607 -19.90 28.81 -22.83
N PHE A 608 -19.17 29.51 -23.71
CA PHE A 608 -18.75 28.99 -25.01
C PHE A 608 -17.23 28.96 -25.10
N PHE A 609 -16.74 27.90 -25.73
CA PHE A 609 -15.32 27.66 -25.90
C PHE A 609 -14.99 27.75 -27.37
N ASP A 610 -14.48 28.91 -27.78
CA ASP A 610 -13.81 29.03 -29.06
C ASP A 610 -12.36 28.54 -28.88
N GLY A 611 -11.90 27.64 -29.76
CA GLY A 611 -10.51 27.18 -29.70
C GLY A 611 -10.19 26.04 -28.73
N LEU A 612 -11.15 25.19 -28.34
CA LEU A 612 -10.79 23.80 -28.02
C LEU A 612 -10.09 23.27 -29.29
N ARG A 613 -8.74 23.26 -29.32
CA ARG A 613 -7.99 22.43 -30.28
C ARG A 613 -8.71 21.10 -30.26
N PRO A 614 -9.01 20.49 -31.42
CA PRO A 614 -9.78 19.26 -31.46
C PRO A 614 -9.19 18.37 -30.39
N LEU A 615 -9.94 18.15 -29.30
CA LEU A 615 -9.61 17.21 -28.25
C LEU A 615 -9.24 15.99 -29.06
N ASP A 616 -7.94 15.70 -29.14
CA ASP A 616 -7.43 14.74 -30.10
C ASP A 616 -8.27 13.48 -29.92
N LYS A 617 -8.47 12.73 -30.99
CA LYS A 617 -9.45 11.62 -31.15
C LYS A 617 -9.41 10.51 -30.07
N LYS A 618 -8.72 10.72 -28.96
CA LYS A 618 -8.41 9.86 -27.83
C LYS A 618 -8.82 10.37 -26.45
N VAL A 619 -9.48 11.52 -26.25
CA VAL A 619 -9.96 11.84 -24.88
C VAL A 619 -10.90 10.73 -24.41
N SER A 620 -10.37 9.89 -23.54
CA SER A 620 -11.07 8.74 -23.01
C SER A 620 -12.22 9.28 -22.19
N SER A 621 -13.43 8.72 -22.36
CA SER A 621 -14.62 9.09 -21.59
C SER A 621 -14.48 8.84 -20.07
N THR A 622 -13.31 8.36 -19.62
CA THR A 622 -12.97 8.02 -18.24
C THR A 622 -12.49 9.19 -17.41
N ILE A 623 -11.91 10.23 -18.02
CA ILE A 623 -11.26 11.33 -17.30
C ILE A 623 -12.16 12.58 -17.33
N PRO A 624 -12.59 13.09 -16.16
CA PRO A 624 -13.41 14.27 -16.10
C PRO A 624 -12.60 15.53 -16.40
N ILE A 625 -13.25 16.50 -17.03
CA ILE A 625 -12.76 17.87 -17.19
C ILE A 625 -13.13 18.65 -15.94
N MET A 626 -12.14 19.27 -15.32
CA MET A 626 -12.29 20.04 -14.09
C MET A 626 -12.90 21.40 -14.38
N THR A 627 -13.86 21.82 -13.57
CA THR A 627 -14.57 23.09 -13.71
C THR A 627 -14.52 23.86 -12.40
N ALA A 628 -14.45 25.18 -12.49
CA ALA A 628 -14.74 26.04 -11.35
C ALA A 628 -15.51 27.28 -11.81
N PHE A 629 -16.54 27.61 -11.02
CA PHE A 629 -17.38 28.78 -11.22
C PHE A 629 -17.09 29.80 -10.14
N PHE A 630 -16.38 30.85 -10.49
CA PHE A 630 -16.21 32.00 -9.60
C PHE A 630 -17.48 32.88 -9.57
N GLY A 631 -18.35 32.78 -10.57
CA GLY A 631 -19.62 33.49 -10.59
C GLY A 631 -20.81 32.73 -9.99
N GLU A 632 -20.67 31.45 -9.62
CA GLU A 632 -21.78 30.46 -9.66
C GLU A 632 -22.39 30.29 -11.05
N ASN A 633 -23.27 29.30 -11.20
CA ASN A 633 -24.01 29.03 -12.44
C ASN A 633 -24.86 30.21 -12.94
N ASP A 634 -25.17 31.20 -12.10
CA ASP A 634 -25.94 32.39 -12.47
C ASP A 634 -25.14 33.71 -12.45
N GLY A 635 -23.83 33.65 -12.20
CA GLY A 635 -22.96 34.82 -12.21
C GLY A 635 -23.12 35.76 -11.01
N ARG A 636 -23.84 35.38 -9.95
CA ARG A 636 -24.09 36.24 -8.77
C ARG A 636 -22.82 36.70 -8.04
N TYR A 637 -21.75 35.90 -8.05
CA TYR A 637 -20.49 36.22 -7.35
C TYR A 637 -19.42 36.83 -8.25
N ILE A 638 -19.71 37.06 -9.54
CA ILE A 638 -18.71 37.59 -10.48
C ILE A 638 -18.14 38.95 -10.04
N ARG A 639 -18.98 39.78 -9.41
CA ARG A 639 -18.60 41.10 -8.89
C ARG A 639 -17.96 41.05 -7.52
N GLN A 640 -17.76 39.86 -6.98
CA GLN A 640 -17.11 39.69 -5.70
C GLN A 640 -15.65 39.30 -5.87
N VAL A 641 -15.19 38.93 -7.06
CA VAL A 641 -13.79 38.54 -7.30
C VAL A 641 -12.87 39.75 -7.09
N THR A 642 -11.91 39.63 -6.18
CA THR A 642 -10.96 40.69 -5.84
C THR A 642 -9.56 40.44 -6.40
N SER A 643 -9.15 39.18 -6.55
CA SER A 643 -7.90 38.82 -7.20
C SER A 643 -7.98 37.46 -7.91
N ILE A 644 -7.03 37.26 -8.82
CA ILE A 644 -6.71 35.96 -9.40
C ILE A 644 -5.26 35.66 -9.05
N ASP A 645 -5.06 34.47 -8.49
CA ASP A 645 -3.76 33.99 -8.07
C ASP A 645 -3.47 32.69 -8.81
N THR A 646 -2.30 32.60 -9.43
CA THR A 646 -1.82 31.37 -10.05
C THR A 646 -0.64 30.85 -9.28
N HIS A 647 -0.63 29.54 -9.03
CA HIS A 647 0.56 28.86 -8.58
C HIS A 647 1.28 28.32 -9.82
N ILE A 648 2.58 28.61 -9.87
CA ILE A 648 3.46 28.19 -10.94
C ILE A 648 4.47 27.27 -10.30
N TYR A 649 4.41 25.99 -10.65
CA TYR A 649 5.47 25.05 -10.33
C TYR A 649 6.54 25.15 -11.41
N ASP A 650 7.80 25.00 -11.00
CA ASP A 650 8.96 25.27 -11.84
C ASP A 650 9.07 26.72 -12.39
N TRP A 651 9.37 26.86 -13.67
CA TRP A 651 9.60 28.10 -14.36
C TRP A 651 8.37 28.62 -15.11
N CYS A 652 7.42 27.77 -15.51
CA CYS A 652 6.32 28.21 -16.38
C CYS A 652 5.00 27.43 -16.24
N HIS A 653 4.97 26.26 -15.60
CA HIS A 653 3.76 25.44 -15.58
C HIS A 653 2.79 25.88 -14.48
N VAL A 654 1.55 26.18 -14.86
CA VAL A 654 0.46 26.55 -13.95
C VAL A 654 -0.26 25.29 -13.47
N ASP A 655 -0.13 24.94 -12.18
CA ASP A 655 -0.85 23.81 -11.56
C ASP A 655 -2.14 24.22 -10.86
N ARG A 656 -2.20 25.45 -10.31
CA ARG A 656 -3.35 25.96 -9.56
C ARG A 656 -3.70 27.39 -9.96
N ILE A 657 -4.99 27.68 -10.02
CA ILE A 657 -5.57 29.00 -10.21
C ILE A 657 -6.63 29.20 -9.12
N SER A 658 -6.36 30.09 -8.17
CA SER A 658 -7.30 30.48 -7.12
C SER A 658 -7.91 31.84 -7.39
N PHE A 659 -9.13 32.03 -6.93
CA PHE A 659 -9.86 33.29 -7.01
C PHE A 659 -10.19 33.75 -5.59
N GLU A 660 -9.81 34.98 -5.25
CA GLU A 660 -10.22 35.60 -3.99
C GLU A 660 -11.50 36.42 -4.19
N PHE A 661 -12.30 36.52 -3.13
CA PHE A 661 -13.58 37.21 -3.14
C PHE A 661 -13.68 38.21 -2.00
N MET A 662 -14.57 39.19 -2.14
CA MET A 662 -14.94 40.13 -1.07
C MET A 662 -15.50 39.44 0.19
N ASP A 663 -16.04 38.22 0.04
CA ASP A 663 -16.52 37.38 1.14
C ASP A 663 -15.60 36.16 1.24
N ASP A 664 -14.80 36.11 2.30
CA ASP A 664 -13.82 35.05 2.57
C ASP A 664 -14.44 33.65 2.68
N SER A 665 -15.77 33.55 2.85
CA SER A 665 -16.48 32.25 2.85
C SER A 665 -16.60 31.63 1.45
N ILE A 666 -16.30 32.39 0.39
CA ILE A 666 -16.35 31.94 -1.00
C ILE A 666 -14.94 31.58 -1.43
N GLN A 667 -14.65 30.28 -1.51
CA GLN A 667 -13.38 29.78 -2.07
C GLN A 667 -13.63 29.05 -3.38
N ARG A 668 -12.90 29.42 -4.44
CA ARG A 668 -12.98 28.77 -5.76
C ARG A 668 -11.57 28.60 -6.32
N CYS A 669 -11.31 27.41 -6.86
CA CYS A 669 -9.99 27.04 -7.35
C CYS A 669 -10.08 26.08 -8.55
N LEU A 670 -9.17 26.21 -9.51
CA LEU A 670 -8.95 25.30 -10.64
C LEU A 670 -7.54 24.74 -10.57
N GLY A 671 -7.41 23.43 -10.49
CA GLY A 671 -6.23 22.84 -9.86
C GLY A 671 -6.34 23.06 -8.35
N ASP A 672 -6.01 22.06 -7.54
CA ASP A 672 -6.41 21.98 -6.12
C ASP A 672 -7.93 22.18 -5.91
N ILE A 673 -8.75 21.30 -6.51
CA ILE A 673 -9.91 20.85 -5.73
C ILE A 673 -9.34 19.81 -4.78
N GLU A 674 -9.61 19.96 -3.49
CA GLU A 674 -9.54 18.87 -2.52
C GLU A 674 -10.33 17.67 -3.09
N TYR A 675 -9.67 16.81 -3.85
CA TYR A 675 -9.80 15.41 -3.53
C TYR A 675 -9.20 15.33 -2.14
N GLU A 676 -9.98 14.90 -1.14
CA GLU A 676 -9.36 14.15 -0.07
C GLU A 676 -8.57 13.03 -0.75
N THR A 677 -7.30 13.28 -1.02
CA THR A 677 -6.35 12.25 -0.71
C THR A 677 -6.36 12.24 0.80
N GLU A 678 -6.93 11.20 1.40
CA GLU A 678 -6.59 10.81 2.78
C GLU A 678 -5.10 10.44 2.91
N GLN A 679 -4.23 10.91 2.01
CA GLN A 679 -2.80 10.69 1.96
C GLN A 679 -2.05 11.96 1.54
N SER A 680 -2.28 13.10 2.19
CA SER A 680 -1.14 13.97 2.50
C SER A 680 -1.39 14.86 3.72
N ASN A 681 -0.67 14.56 4.81
CA ASN A 681 -0.48 15.49 5.92
C ASN A 681 0.72 16.42 5.67
N ALA A 682 1.05 16.69 4.40
CA ALA A 682 2.16 17.55 4.04
C ALA A 682 1.83 18.36 2.78
N PRO A 683 1.93 19.69 2.82
CA PRO A 683 1.87 20.50 1.60
C PRO A 683 3.01 20.07 0.68
N LEU A 684 2.71 19.94 -0.62
CA LEU A 684 3.69 19.73 -1.70
C LEU A 684 4.86 20.71 -1.51
N ARG A 685 6.01 20.18 -1.08
CA ARG A 685 7.28 20.91 -1.06
C ARG A 685 8.16 20.37 -2.16
N PHE A 686 8.20 21.09 -3.27
CA PHE A 686 9.17 20.89 -4.33
C PHE A 686 10.50 21.61 -4.00
N PRO A 687 11.63 21.16 -4.58
CA PRO A 687 12.95 21.77 -4.36
C PRO A 687 12.97 23.24 -4.80
N ASP A 688 13.78 24.08 -4.14
CA ASP A 688 13.89 25.55 -4.29
C ASP A 688 14.30 26.08 -5.71
N HIS A 689 13.60 25.68 -6.77
CA HIS A 689 13.43 26.51 -7.96
C HIS A 689 12.16 27.31 -7.72
N GLY A 690 12.31 28.40 -6.95
CA GLY A 690 11.24 29.10 -6.24
C GLY A 690 9.88 29.02 -6.91
N SER A 691 8.91 28.42 -6.22
CA SER A 691 7.51 28.55 -6.56
C SER A 691 7.22 30.05 -6.71
N SER A 692 6.67 30.39 -7.86
CA SER A 692 6.29 31.77 -8.15
C SER A 692 4.77 31.83 -8.19
N MET A 693 4.24 32.95 -7.72
CA MET A 693 2.82 33.23 -7.85
C MET A 693 2.65 34.31 -8.91
N GLY A 694 1.80 34.03 -9.90
CA GLY A 694 1.20 35.09 -10.69
C GLY A 694 0.05 35.68 -9.89
N HIS A 695 -0.08 37.00 -9.89
CA HIS A 695 -1.15 37.68 -9.16
C HIS A 695 -1.73 38.80 -10.03
N MET A 696 -3.05 38.94 -10.00
CA MET A 696 -3.78 40.01 -10.66
C MET A 696 -4.92 40.51 -9.77
N ASP A 697 -4.85 41.77 -9.36
CA ASP A 697 -5.96 42.46 -8.68
C ASP A 697 -7.11 42.80 -9.64
N ILE A 698 -8.35 42.68 -9.16
CA ILE A 698 -9.58 43.08 -9.86
C ILE A 698 -10.34 44.11 -9.02
N ASP A 699 -10.54 45.31 -9.57
CA ASP A 699 -11.32 46.38 -8.92
C ASP A 699 -12.83 46.20 -9.12
N SER A 700 -13.35 45.09 -8.60
CA SER A 700 -14.77 44.73 -8.65
C SER A 700 -15.67 45.81 -8.04
N GLY A 701 -15.17 46.56 -7.04
CA GLY A 701 -15.86 47.66 -6.38
C GLY A 701 -16.19 48.82 -7.32
N ASN A 702 -15.36 49.06 -8.34
CA ASN A 702 -15.58 50.09 -9.37
C ASN A 702 -16.12 49.53 -10.70
N GLY A 703 -16.50 48.25 -10.73
CA GLY A 703 -17.15 47.61 -11.88
C GLY A 703 -16.19 46.98 -12.90
N GLU A 704 -14.92 46.76 -12.52
CA GLU A 704 -14.00 45.94 -13.30
C GLU A 704 -14.46 44.47 -13.24
N GLU A 705 -14.57 43.81 -14.38
CA GLU A 705 -14.99 42.41 -14.51
C GLU A 705 -14.13 41.72 -15.59
N ILE A 706 -13.89 40.40 -15.44
CA ILE A 706 -13.16 39.59 -16.44
C ILE A 706 -14.03 39.43 -17.70
N GLU A 707 -13.53 39.87 -18.86
CA GLU A 707 -14.22 39.85 -20.15
C GLU A 707 -13.77 38.68 -21.04
N SER A 708 -12.47 38.39 -21.09
CA SER A 708 -11.89 37.25 -21.82
C SER A 708 -10.58 36.80 -21.19
N PHE A 709 -10.08 35.62 -21.54
CA PHE A 709 -8.73 35.19 -21.18
C PHE A 709 -8.05 34.47 -22.34
N GLU A 710 -6.73 34.39 -22.32
CA GLU A 710 -5.92 33.71 -23.31
C GLU A 710 -5.03 32.69 -22.62
N VAL A 711 -4.90 31.51 -23.23
CA VAL A 711 -4.14 30.38 -22.67
C VAL A 711 -3.10 29.89 -23.67
N GLN A 712 -1.91 29.61 -23.17
CA GLN A 712 -0.82 28.97 -23.90
C GLN A 712 -0.61 27.56 -23.31
N PHE A 713 -0.43 26.57 -24.19
CA PHE A 713 -0.27 25.17 -23.80
C PHE A 713 1.04 24.61 -24.33
N ASP A 714 1.75 23.85 -23.49
CA ASP A 714 2.81 22.93 -23.89
C ASP A 714 2.45 21.51 -23.45
N GLN A 715 2.45 20.56 -24.39
CA GLN A 715 2.09 19.15 -24.15
C GLN A 715 0.81 18.92 -23.32
N GLY A 716 -0.18 19.82 -23.39
CA GLY A 716 -1.45 19.72 -22.64
C GLY A 716 -1.46 20.43 -21.28
N ILE A 717 -0.31 20.95 -20.82
CA ILE A 717 -0.17 21.71 -19.58
C ILE A 717 -0.23 23.21 -19.89
N ILE A 718 -0.86 23.97 -19.00
CA ILE A 718 -0.94 25.44 -19.11
C ILE A 718 0.42 26.02 -18.73
N ILE A 719 1.04 26.73 -19.67
CA ILE A 719 2.32 27.42 -19.44
C ILE A 719 2.20 28.96 -19.48
N GLY A 720 1.04 29.46 -19.90
CA GLY A 720 0.79 30.88 -20.04
C GLY A 720 -0.68 31.22 -19.87
N LEU A 721 -0.97 32.24 -19.05
CA LEU A 721 -2.34 32.65 -18.73
C LEU A 721 -2.47 34.18 -18.73
N LYS A 722 -3.28 34.73 -19.64
CA LYS A 722 -3.56 36.17 -19.72
C LYS A 722 -5.03 36.45 -19.50
N PHE A 723 -5.38 37.38 -18.61
CA PHE A 723 -6.76 37.83 -18.40
C PHE A 723 -6.98 39.21 -19.00
N ASN A 724 -8.15 39.42 -19.59
CA ASN A 724 -8.60 40.68 -20.17
C ASN A 724 -9.86 41.14 -19.42
N THR A 725 -9.88 42.37 -18.94
CA THR A 725 -11.04 42.96 -18.25
C THR A 725 -11.83 43.89 -19.17
N ASN A 726 -13.08 44.17 -18.78
CA ASN A 726 -13.97 45.11 -19.45
C ASN A 726 -13.48 46.58 -19.46
N THR A 727 -12.37 46.88 -18.76
CA THR A 727 -11.71 48.20 -18.75
C THR A 727 -10.59 48.30 -19.80
N ASN A 728 -10.42 47.28 -20.67
CA ASN A 728 -9.30 47.10 -21.60
C ASN A 728 -7.93 46.90 -20.92
N ARG A 729 -7.91 46.40 -19.67
CA ARG A 729 -6.67 45.93 -19.02
C ARG A 729 -6.44 44.47 -19.40
N THR A 730 -5.22 44.16 -19.83
CA THR A 730 -4.76 42.80 -20.09
C THR A 730 -3.57 42.52 -19.18
N GLU A 731 -3.61 41.42 -18.44
CA GLU A 731 -2.55 41.04 -17.50
C GLU A 731 -2.12 39.60 -17.70
N LEU A 732 -0.81 39.38 -17.78
CA LEU A 732 -0.20 38.06 -17.74
C LEU A 732 -0.10 37.64 -16.28
N VAL A 733 -0.80 36.58 -15.92
CA VAL A 733 -0.86 36.04 -14.55
C VAL A 733 -0.07 34.73 -14.50
N SER A 734 1.01 34.64 -15.28
CA SER A 734 2.02 33.57 -15.27
C SER A 734 3.41 34.22 -15.34
N ASN A 735 4.50 33.45 -15.34
CA ASN A 735 5.86 34.00 -15.23
C ASN A 735 6.18 35.02 -16.35
N ALA A 736 6.98 36.04 -16.01
CA ALA A 736 7.05 37.33 -16.71
C ALA A 736 7.75 37.35 -18.09
N ASP A 737 8.38 36.26 -18.50
CA ASP A 737 9.06 36.13 -19.79
C ASP A 737 8.39 35.00 -20.57
N ASP A 738 7.80 35.28 -21.75
CA ASP A 738 7.26 34.27 -22.69
C ASP A 738 8.46 33.55 -23.35
N PRO A 739 8.92 32.38 -22.83
CA PRO A 739 10.17 31.77 -23.28
C PRO A 739 9.97 30.94 -24.54
N PHE A 740 8.72 30.65 -24.90
CA PHE A 740 8.32 29.69 -25.90
C PHE A 740 7.50 30.41 -26.96
N ASP A 741 7.95 30.38 -28.21
CA ASP A 741 7.24 30.95 -29.37
C ASP A 741 5.99 30.11 -29.73
N LEU A 742 5.07 29.96 -28.77
CA LEU A 742 3.86 29.14 -28.84
C LEU A 742 2.62 30.04 -28.97
N SER A 743 1.64 29.58 -29.75
CA SER A 743 0.43 30.36 -30.03
C SER A 743 -0.51 30.47 -28.82
N TRP A 744 -0.96 31.69 -28.53
CA TRP A 744 -2.01 31.98 -27.56
C TRP A 744 -3.39 31.61 -28.10
N THR A 745 -4.19 30.91 -27.29
CA THR A 745 -5.59 30.60 -27.58
C THR A 745 -6.50 31.54 -26.81
N LYS A 746 -7.24 32.41 -27.50
CA LYS A 746 -8.20 33.31 -26.85
C LYS A 746 -9.52 32.61 -26.57
N VAL A 747 -9.98 32.68 -25.32
CA VAL A 747 -11.26 32.15 -24.83
C VAL A 747 -12.22 33.31 -24.55
N THR A 748 -13.37 33.31 -25.23
CA THR A 748 -14.39 34.37 -25.13
C THR A 748 -15.77 33.75 -24.84
N PRO A 749 -16.53 34.25 -23.84
CA PRO A 749 -17.83 33.67 -23.47
C PRO A 749 -18.92 33.91 -24.53
N ARG A 750 -19.97 33.06 -24.56
CA ARG A 750 -21.22 33.34 -25.32
C ARG A 750 -22.10 34.25 -24.46
N GLY A 751 -21.71 35.51 -24.32
CA GLY A 751 -22.45 36.46 -23.51
C GLY A 751 -21.60 37.65 -23.13
N LYS A 752 -22.08 38.42 -22.15
CA LYS A 752 -21.39 39.62 -21.67
C LYS A 752 -20.39 39.36 -20.52
N LYS A 753 -20.33 38.13 -19.98
CA LYS A 753 -19.64 37.83 -18.72
C LYS A 753 -19.02 36.44 -18.72
N ILE A 754 -17.82 36.29 -18.14
CA ILE A 754 -17.22 34.99 -17.79
C ILE A 754 -17.62 34.64 -16.36
N ILE A 755 -18.27 33.50 -16.16
CA ILE A 755 -18.74 33.05 -14.83
C ILE A 755 -17.95 31.85 -14.28
N GLY A 756 -17.02 31.30 -15.07
CA GLY A 756 -16.17 30.16 -14.70
C GLY A 756 -15.13 29.81 -15.75
N MET A 757 -14.28 28.84 -15.41
CA MET A 757 -13.19 28.31 -16.22
C MET A 757 -13.13 26.78 -16.08
N PHE A 758 -12.38 26.11 -16.95
CA PHE A 758 -12.13 24.67 -16.86
C PHE A 758 -10.69 24.34 -17.24
N SER A 759 -10.23 23.15 -16.84
CA SER A 759 -9.01 22.53 -17.33
C SER A 759 -9.25 21.05 -17.61
N GLN A 760 -8.52 20.47 -18.56
CA GLN A 760 -8.45 19.02 -18.65
C GLN A 760 -7.86 18.52 -17.32
N GLY A 761 -8.54 17.62 -16.62
CA GLY A 761 -7.87 16.86 -15.57
C GLY A 761 -6.71 16.15 -16.28
N ALA A 762 -5.47 16.48 -15.92
CA ALA A 762 -4.30 16.08 -16.69
C ALA A 762 -4.38 14.58 -17.03
N GLU A 763 -4.52 14.26 -18.32
CA GLU A 763 -3.99 13.00 -18.81
C GLU A 763 -2.48 13.19 -18.76
N ASN A 764 -1.84 12.66 -17.73
CA ASN A 764 -0.46 12.25 -17.90
C ASN A 764 -0.49 11.16 -18.98
N GLU A 765 -0.38 11.54 -20.25
CA GLU A 765 0.05 10.63 -21.32
C GLU A 765 1.53 10.30 -21.10
N TRP A 766 1.80 9.64 -19.98
CA TRP A 766 2.82 8.62 -19.74
C TRP A 766 2.53 8.12 -18.32
N GLY A 767 2.23 6.83 -18.16
CA GLY A 767 2.45 6.20 -16.86
C GLY A 767 3.87 6.57 -16.42
N SER A 768 4.10 7.04 -15.21
CA SER A 768 4.05 6.17 -14.06
C SER A 768 4.82 6.86 -12.93
N SER A 769 4.47 6.56 -11.69
CA SER A 769 5.45 6.67 -10.63
C SER A 769 6.76 5.98 -11.07
N LYS A 770 7.89 6.68 -10.95
CA LYS A 770 9.21 6.11 -11.26
C LYS A 770 9.51 5.00 -10.24
N ARG A 771 9.21 3.75 -10.60
CA ARG A 771 9.55 2.58 -9.79
C ARG A 771 11.04 2.28 -9.90
N VAL A 772 11.79 2.56 -8.84
CA VAL A 772 13.24 2.34 -8.79
C VAL A 772 13.56 1.22 -7.80
N LEU A 773 14.20 0.16 -8.29
CA LEU A 773 14.68 -0.94 -7.44
C LEU A 773 16.10 -0.63 -6.98
N VAL A 774 16.29 -0.49 -5.67
CA VAL A 774 17.59 -0.23 -5.05
C VAL A 774 18.03 -1.46 -4.26
N THR A 775 18.94 -2.25 -4.84
CA THR A 775 19.56 -3.35 -4.08
C THR A 775 20.59 -2.76 -3.12
N GLY A 776 20.63 -3.25 -1.88
CA GLY A 776 21.49 -2.65 -0.86
C GLY A 776 20.98 -1.30 -0.36
N GLY A 777 19.71 -0.96 -0.61
CA GLY A 777 19.06 0.27 -0.15
C GLY A 777 19.04 0.44 1.38
N SER A 778 19.19 -0.64 2.15
CA SER A 778 19.36 -0.58 3.62
C SER A 778 20.80 -0.32 4.08
N GLY A 779 21.74 -0.22 3.15
CA GLY A 779 23.16 0.03 3.41
C GLY A 779 23.52 1.51 3.47
N PHE A 780 24.80 1.80 3.69
CA PHE A 780 25.31 3.17 3.80
C PHE A 780 25.01 4.03 2.55
N LEU A 781 25.54 3.65 1.39
CA LEU A 781 25.28 4.36 0.13
C LEU A 781 23.82 4.23 -0.31
N GLY A 782 23.29 3.00 -0.34
CA GLY A 782 21.93 2.73 -0.80
C GLY A 782 20.86 3.48 -0.02
N GLY A 783 21.05 3.69 1.28
CA GLY A 783 20.12 4.49 2.09
C GLY A 783 20.10 5.96 1.70
N HIS A 784 21.24 6.54 1.31
CA HIS A 784 21.27 7.90 0.76
C HIS A 784 20.68 8.00 -0.63
N VAL A 785 20.86 6.97 -1.47
CA VAL A 785 20.17 6.86 -2.77
C VAL A 785 18.67 6.86 -2.56
N VAL A 786 18.15 6.03 -1.65
CA VAL A 786 16.72 5.98 -1.32
C VAL A 786 16.21 7.36 -0.88
N ARG A 787 16.90 8.02 0.06
CA ARG A 787 16.49 9.36 0.54
C ARG A 787 16.40 10.39 -0.58
N GLN A 788 17.40 10.47 -1.45
CA GLN A 788 17.39 11.43 -2.55
C GLN A 788 16.41 11.07 -3.66
N LEU A 789 16.21 9.78 -3.95
CA LEU A 789 15.16 9.35 -4.89
C LEU A 789 13.79 9.81 -4.43
N LEU A 790 13.52 9.79 -3.12
CA LEU A 790 12.25 10.20 -2.54
C LEU A 790 12.07 11.73 -2.47
N GLU A 791 13.10 12.53 -2.79
CA GLU A 791 12.93 13.98 -3.02
C GLU A 791 12.12 14.24 -4.30
N ASP A 792 12.10 13.28 -5.25
CA ASP A 792 11.18 13.27 -6.38
C ASP A 792 9.84 12.66 -5.91
N ALA A 793 8.78 13.47 -5.90
CA ALA A 793 7.45 13.09 -5.42
C ALA A 793 6.83 11.92 -6.20
N GLU A 794 7.27 11.71 -7.44
CA GLU A 794 6.74 10.66 -8.30
C GLU A 794 7.51 9.35 -8.18
N THR A 795 8.63 9.30 -7.44
CA THR A 795 9.47 8.11 -7.32
C THR A 795 9.00 7.19 -6.19
N THR A 796 8.78 5.92 -6.50
CA THR A 796 8.59 4.83 -5.54
C THR A 796 9.79 3.91 -5.56
N VAL A 797 10.19 3.41 -4.40
CA VAL A 797 11.45 2.69 -4.24
C VAL A 797 11.21 1.29 -3.69
N ALA A 798 11.81 0.27 -4.32
CA ALA A 798 11.91 -1.07 -3.74
C ALA A 798 13.31 -1.30 -3.21
N ILE A 799 13.44 -1.52 -1.90
CA ILE A 799 14.72 -1.89 -1.29
C ILE A 799 14.86 -3.39 -1.28
N VAL A 800 15.87 -3.91 -1.98
CA VAL A 800 16.18 -5.34 -2.01
C VAL A 800 17.42 -5.64 -1.18
N SER A 801 17.28 -6.50 -0.17
CA SER A 801 18.42 -7.08 0.54
C SER A 801 18.03 -8.36 1.29
N ARG A 802 19.00 -9.09 1.85
CA ARG A 802 18.71 -10.28 2.68
C ARG A 802 17.89 -9.96 3.93
N HIS A 803 18.08 -8.76 4.49
CA HIS A 803 17.41 -8.28 5.69
C HIS A 803 17.07 -6.79 5.50
N PRO A 804 16.05 -6.49 4.66
CA PRO A 804 15.74 -5.12 4.33
C PRO A 804 15.24 -4.38 5.57
N LYS A 805 15.73 -3.16 5.72
CA LYS A 805 15.37 -2.21 6.76
C LYS A 805 15.17 -0.84 6.13
N MET A 806 14.21 -0.10 6.66
CA MET A 806 14.03 1.31 6.30
C MET A 806 15.28 2.11 6.71
N PRO A 807 15.88 2.91 5.82
CA PRO A 807 16.91 3.87 6.21
C PRO A 807 16.35 4.86 7.21
N ALA A 808 17.15 5.30 8.18
CA ALA A 808 16.74 6.36 9.11
C ALA A 808 16.44 7.67 8.37
N ASP A 809 15.52 8.49 8.88
CA ASP A 809 15.19 9.83 8.37
C ASP A 809 14.71 9.84 6.90
N VAL A 810 13.94 8.83 6.49
CA VAL A 810 13.23 8.83 5.20
C VAL A 810 11.99 9.74 5.32
N ALA A 811 11.86 10.69 4.41
CA ALA A 811 10.79 11.71 4.46
C ALA A 811 9.38 11.12 4.28
N ASP A 812 9.27 10.02 3.53
CA ASP A 812 8.01 9.35 3.24
C ASP A 812 8.22 7.84 3.09
N GLU A 813 7.97 7.10 4.18
CA GLU A 813 8.13 5.66 4.23
C GLU A 813 7.09 4.91 3.37
N SER A 814 5.95 5.53 3.06
CA SER A 814 4.85 4.87 2.31
C SER A 814 5.23 4.56 0.86
N ARG A 815 6.18 5.32 0.29
CA ARG A 815 6.72 5.14 -1.06
C ARG A 815 7.88 4.14 -1.13
N VAL A 816 8.22 3.47 -0.03
CA VAL A 816 9.31 2.50 0.03
C VAL A 816 8.79 1.11 0.38
N SER A 817 8.96 0.15 -0.54
CA SER A 817 8.69 -1.26 -0.30
C SER A 817 9.96 -2.03 0.07
N LEU A 818 9.87 -2.93 1.05
CA LEU A 818 11.01 -3.72 1.54
C LEU A 818 10.90 -5.16 1.04
N HIS A 819 11.88 -5.58 0.21
CA HIS A 819 11.91 -6.89 -0.42
C HIS A 819 13.06 -7.72 0.13
N ALA A 820 12.73 -8.80 0.83
CA ALA A 820 13.71 -9.73 1.37
C ALA A 820 14.15 -10.72 0.28
N ALA A 821 15.31 -10.47 -0.34
CA ALA A 821 15.88 -11.35 -1.35
C ALA A 821 17.40 -11.46 -1.26
N ASP A 822 17.91 -12.67 -1.49
CA ASP A 822 19.32 -12.95 -1.71
C ASP A 822 19.61 -12.88 -3.20
N LEU A 823 20.47 -11.92 -3.61
CA LEU A 823 20.87 -11.74 -5.01
C LEU A 823 21.45 -13.01 -5.64
N THR A 824 21.97 -13.93 -4.83
CA THR A 824 22.54 -15.19 -5.29
C THR A 824 21.51 -16.28 -5.57
N ILE A 825 20.22 -15.99 -5.41
CA ILE A 825 19.08 -16.89 -5.68
C ILE A 825 18.23 -16.26 -6.79
N PRO A 826 18.44 -16.64 -8.07
CA PRO A 826 17.80 -15.98 -9.22
C PRO A 826 16.27 -15.89 -9.13
N SER A 827 15.60 -16.94 -8.64
CA SER A 827 14.14 -16.96 -8.51
C SER A 827 13.59 -15.90 -7.56
N GLN A 828 14.35 -15.51 -6.52
CA GLN A 828 13.93 -14.43 -5.62
C GLN A 828 14.05 -13.06 -6.30
N ILE A 829 15.02 -12.90 -7.20
CA ILE A 829 15.19 -11.68 -7.98
C ILE A 829 14.14 -11.59 -9.07
N GLU A 830 13.88 -12.67 -9.79
CA GLU A 830 12.79 -12.77 -10.77
C GLU A 830 11.45 -12.39 -10.13
N HIS A 831 11.13 -12.93 -8.94
CA HIS A 831 9.91 -12.59 -8.19
C HIS A 831 9.80 -11.09 -7.82
N VAL A 832 10.90 -10.44 -7.42
CA VAL A 832 10.89 -9.00 -7.13
C VAL A 832 10.61 -8.19 -8.40
N PHE A 833 11.18 -8.57 -9.54
CA PHE A 833 10.91 -7.90 -10.82
C PHE A 833 9.47 -8.13 -11.31
N GLU A 834 8.91 -9.32 -11.10
CA GLU A 834 7.51 -9.63 -11.43
C GLU A 834 6.53 -8.79 -10.59
N THR A 835 6.84 -8.61 -9.31
CA THR A 835 5.98 -7.90 -8.35
C THR A 835 6.11 -6.39 -8.48
N PHE A 836 7.33 -5.86 -8.48
CA PHE A 836 7.59 -4.42 -8.45
C PHE A 836 7.72 -3.79 -9.83
N LYS A 837 8.05 -4.58 -10.87
CA LYS A 837 8.23 -4.12 -12.27
C LYS A 837 9.02 -2.81 -12.38
N PRO A 838 10.27 -2.77 -11.92
CA PRO A 838 11.04 -1.53 -11.85
C PRO A 838 11.28 -0.93 -13.24
N HIS A 839 11.22 0.40 -13.36
CA HIS A 839 11.72 1.11 -14.54
C HIS A 839 13.24 1.22 -14.55
N ALA A 840 13.82 1.33 -13.35
CA ALA A 840 15.25 1.44 -13.17
C ALA A 840 15.74 0.61 -11.99
N VAL A 841 16.98 0.14 -12.10
CA VAL A 841 17.68 -0.59 -11.06
C VAL A 841 18.93 0.17 -10.66
N ILE A 842 19.10 0.45 -9.37
CA ILE A 842 20.35 0.95 -8.80
C ILE A 842 20.94 -0.15 -7.92
N HIS A 843 22.00 -0.79 -8.41
CA HIS A 843 22.65 -1.93 -7.77
C HIS A 843 23.81 -1.48 -6.87
N THR A 844 23.53 -1.20 -5.59
CA THR A 844 24.55 -0.82 -4.58
C THR A 844 24.94 -1.96 -3.63
N ALA A 845 24.32 -3.13 -3.75
CA ALA A 845 24.59 -4.25 -2.85
C ALA A 845 25.98 -4.88 -3.11
N SER A 846 26.75 -5.05 -2.03
CA SER A 846 28.03 -5.77 -2.06
C SER A 846 28.35 -6.29 -0.65
N PRO A 847 28.96 -7.48 -0.51
CA PRO A 847 29.54 -7.91 0.77
C PRO A 847 30.68 -6.98 1.19
N SER A 848 31.12 -7.11 2.44
CA SER A 848 32.30 -6.39 2.90
C SER A 848 33.54 -6.79 2.08
N TYR A 849 34.42 -5.84 1.77
CA TYR A 849 35.64 -6.10 0.98
C TYR A 849 36.60 -7.12 1.64
N ILE A 850 36.44 -7.37 2.95
CA ILE A 850 37.21 -8.38 3.71
C ILE A 850 36.52 -9.75 3.83
N ASP A 851 35.33 -9.91 3.25
CA ASP A 851 34.56 -11.16 3.27
C ASP A 851 35.31 -12.28 2.51
N THR A 852 34.81 -13.50 2.61
CA THR A 852 35.40 -14.67 1.97
C THR A 852 35.38 -14.53 0.45
N PRO A 853 36.42 -15.03 -0.26
CA PRO A 853 36.45 -15.02 -1.71
C PRO A 853 35.20 -15.61 -2.37
N ALA A 854 34.67 -16.69 -1.80
CA ALA A 854 33.45 -17.35 -2.28
C ALA A 854 32.23 -16.43 -2.20
N ASN A 855 32.03 -15.73 -1.07
CA ASN A 855 30.92 -14.78 -0.92
C ASN A 855 31.06 -13.58 -1.86
N LEU A 856 32.28 -13.05 -2.03
CA LEU A 856 32.55 -11.93 -2.94
C LEU A 856 32.23 -12.29 -4.38
N ILE A 857 32.69 -13.45 -4.86
CA ILE A 857 32.40 -13.96 -6.20
C ILE A 857 30.89 -14.17 -6.36
N LYS A 858 30.27 -14.90 -5.43
CA LYS A 858 28.85 -15.25 -5.54
C LYS A 858 27.95 -14.02 -5.54
N ALA A 859 28.17 -13.08 -4.62
CA ALA A 859 27.32 -11.90 -4.50
C ALA A 859 27.60 -10.86 -5.61
N ASN A 860 28.87 -10.51 -5.85
CA ASN A 860 29.18 -9.45 -6.80
C ASN A 860 29.08 -9.92 -8.26
N ILE A 861 29.39 -11.17 -8.57
CA ILE A 861 29.34 -11.68 -9.94
C ILE A 861 28.00 -12.37 -10.20
N ASP A 862 27.69 -13.44 -9.48
CA ASP A 862 26.48 -14.22 -9.77
C ASP A 862 25.20 -13.45 -9.42
N GLY A 863 25.23 -12.64 -8.35
CA GLY A 863 24.13 -11.74 -8.01
C GLY A 863 23.89 -10.67 -9.07
N THR A 864 24.95 -10.06 -9.61
CA THR A 864 24.84 -9.11 -10.73
C THR A 864 24.28 -9.79 -11.99
N LYS A 865 24.71 -11.01 -12.31
CA LYS A 865 24.15 -11.77 -13.44
C LYS A 865 22.65 -12.03 -13.27
N ALA A 866 22.22 -12.40 -12.07
CA ALA A 866 20.80 -12.64 -11.78
C ALA A 866 19.97 -11.37 -11.97
N LEU A 867 20.46 -10.23 -11.47
CA LEU A 867 19.83 -8.93 -11.63
C LEU A 867 19.77 -8.48 -13.09
N LEU A 868 20.86 -8.60 -13.84
CA LEU A 868 20.89 -8.24 -15.27
C LEU A 868 19.92 -9.14 -16.07
N LYS A 869 19.89 -10.44 -15.79
CA LYS A 869 18.95 -11.36 -16.44
C LYS A 869 17.49 -10.96 -16.17
N ALA A 870 17.15 -10.66 -14.91
CA ALA A 870 15.79 -10.25 -14.53
C ALA A 870 15.43 -8.89 -15.14
N ALA A 871 16.36 -7.92 -15.09
CA ALA A 871 16.18 -6.60 -15.68
C ALA A 871 15.98 -6.67 -17.20
N SER A 872 16.79 -7.45 -17.92
CA SER A 872 16.61 -7.62 -19.38
C SER A 872 15.33 -8.37 -19.75
N ALA A 873 14.80 -9.22 -18.86
CA ALA A 873 13.56 -9.95 -19.08
C ALA A 873 12.30 -9.14 -18.74
N CYS A 874 12.44 -8.07 -17.94
CA CYS A 874 11.34 -7.20 -17.55
C CYS A 874 11.14 -6.11 -18.61
N ALA A 875 9.96 -6.10 -19.23
CA ALA A 875 9.65 -5.15 -20.31
C ALA A 875 9.70 -3.68 -19.84
N ASP A 876 9.35 -3.43 -18.58
CA ASP A 876 9.32 -2.09 -17.97
C ASP A 876 10.71 -1.58 -17.57
N THR A 877 11.70 -2.46 -17.40
CA THR A 877 13.03 -2.04 -16.96
C THR A 877 13.87 -1.53 -18.13
N HIS A 878 14.25 -0.25 -18.05
CA HIS A 878 15.00 0.43 -19.09
C HIS A 878 16.40 0.89 -18.66
N ALA A 879 16.63 1.07 -17.35
CA ALA A 879 17.91 1.56 -16.83
C ALA A 879 18.51 0.65 -15.75
N PHE A 880 19.82 0.42 -15.82
CA PHE A 880 20.57 -0.35 -14.81
C PHE A 880 21.87 0.38 -14.44
N VAL A 881 21.94 0.91 -13.22
CA VAL A 881 23.12 1.58 -12.68
C VAL A 881 23.81 0.67 -11.67
N PHE A 882 25.07 0.33 -11.92
CA PHE A 882 25.87 -0.52 -11.05
C PHE A 882 26.89 0.28 -10.22
N THR A 883 26.92 0.06 -8.92
CA THR A 883 28.01 0.57 -8.06
C THR A 883 29.25 -0.31 -8.19
N SER A 884 30.17 0.11 -9.05
CA SER A 884 31.52 -0.43 -9.13
C SER A 884 32.42 0.19 -8.05
N SER A 885 33.73 -0.02 -8.13
CA SER A 885 34.72 0.53 -7.21
C SER A 885 35.93 0.99 -8.00
N ASP A 886 36.57 2.05 -7.54
CA ASP A 886 37.85 2.49 -8.07
C ASP A 886 38.97 1.42 -7.93
N SER A 887 38.82 0.51 -6.95
CA SER A 887 39.67 -0.65 -6.76
C SER A 887 39.46 -1.75 -7.81
N ALA A 888 38.49 -1.59 -8.72
CA ALA A 888 38.29 -2.48 -9.87
C ALA A 888 39.32 -2.21 -10.99
N VAL A 889 40.00 -1.07 -10.97
CA VAL A 889 41.01 -0.68 -11.96
C VAL A 889 42.40 -0.55 -11.34
N ILE A 890 43.43 -0.62 -12.18
CA ILE A 890 44.81 -0.35 -11.77
C ILE A 890 44.96 1.13 -11.38
N PRO A 891 45.38 1.45 -10.13
CA PRO A 891 45.47 2.83 -9.68
C PRO A 891 46.68 3.58 -10.24
N THR A 892 46.53 4.90 -10.35
CA THR A 892 47.58 5.83 -10.74
C THR A 892 47.73 6.95 -9.71
N GLN A 893 48.84 7.70 -9.78
CA GLN A 893 49.05 8.93 -9.00
C GLN A 893 48.84 10.20 -9.83
N GLU A 894 48.58 10.05 -11.13
CA GLU A 894 48.15 11.10 -12.04
C GLU A 894 46.68 10.87 -12.41
N PRO A 895 45.89 11.90 -12.76
CA PRO A 895 44.49 11.76 -13.10
C PRO A 895 44.26 10.74 -14.24
N LEU A 896 43.61 9.62 -13.94
CA LEU A 896 43.28 8.59 -14.91
C LEU A 896 41.91 8.85 -15.57
N LEU A 897 41.85 8.72 -16.89
CA LEU A 897 40.61 8.75 -17.67
C LEU A 897 39.98 7.34 -17.74
N GLU A 898 38.66 7.26 -17.89
CA GLU A 898 37.98 5.96 -17.99
C GLU A 898 38.42 5.15 -19.21
N GLU A 899 38.70 5.78 -20.35
CA GLU A 899 39.21 5.15 -21.57
C GLU A 899 40.61 4.52 -21.41
N ASP A 900 41.44 5.09 -20.53
CA ASP A 900 42.81 4.61 -20.27
C ASP A 900 42.86 3.61 -19.11
N SER A 901 41.74 3.42 -18.42
CA SER A 901 41.65 2.55 -17.25
C SER A 901 41.63 1.07 -17.63
N VAL A 902 42.40 0.26 -16.90
CA VAL A 902 42.45 -1.19 -17.08
C VAL A 902 41.77 -1.86 -15.91
N LEU A 903 40.66 -2.55 -16.18
CA LEU A 903 39.98 -3.39 -15.20
C LEU A 903 40.82 -4.61 -14.84
N TYR A 904 40.79 -4.97 -13.55
CA TYR A 904 41.44 -6.18 -13.07
C TYR A 904 40.78 -7.46 -13.61
N ASP A 905 41.59 -8.51 -13.69
CA ASP A 905 41.22 -9.88 -14.02
C ASP A 905 41.76 -10.87 -12.97
N GLU A 906 41.55 -12.16 -13.20
CA GLU A 906 41.96 -13.22 -12.26
C GLU A 906 43.49 -13.33 -12.10
N THR A 907 44.27 -12.76 -13.01
CA THR A 907 45.73 -12.89 -13.07
C THR A 907 46.46 -11.70 -12.46
N ASN A 908 45.86 -10.51 -12.46
CA ASN A 908 46.51 -9.26 -12.04
C ASN A 908 45.83 -8.56 -10.86
N ALA A 909 44.69 -9.04 -10.38
CA ALA A 909 43.99 -8.41 -9.26
C ALA A 909 44.76 -8.52 -7.93
N PRO A 910 44.84 -7.44 -7.13
CA PRO A 910 45.52 -7.45 -5.84
C PRO A 910 44.76 -8.25 -4.77
N ASN A 911 43.46 -8.41 -4.94
CA ASN A 911 42.60 -9.18 -4.04
C ASN A 911 41.29 -9.60 -4.74
N THR A 912 40.54 -10.50 -4.11
CA THR A 912 39.27 -11.02 -4.68
C THR A 912 38.19 -9.95 -4.83
N TYR A 913 38.16 -8.93 -3.95
CA TYR A 913 37.17 -7.86 -4.04
C TYR A 913 37.35 -7.06 -5.35
N ALA A 914 38.57 -6.59 -5.61
CA ALA A 914 38.96 -5.90 -6.84
C ALA A 914 38.60 -6.70 -8.09
N MET A 915 38.97 -7.98 -8.13
CA MET A 915 38.62 -8.90 -9.22
C MET A 915 37.11 -9.02 -9.42
N SER A 916 36.36 -9.24 -8.32
CA SER A 916 34.92 -9.47 -8.39
C SER A 916 34.14 -8.23 -8.85
N LYS A 917 34.55 -7.02 -8.43
CA LYS A 917 33.96 -5.76 -8.90
C LYS A 917 34.27 -5.50 -10.36
N ALA A 918 35.51 -5.78 -10.80
CA ALA A 918 35.90 -5.66 -12.20
C ALA A 918 35.16 -6.64 -13.12
N ALA A 919 34.95 -7.88 -12.66
CA ALA A 919 34.16 -8.87 -13.39
C ALA A 919 32.68 -8.49 -13.48
N ALA A 920 32.09 -7.98 -12.39
CA ALA A 920 30.71 -7.48 -12.37
C ALA A 920 30.52 -6.27 -13.29
N GLU A 921 31.46 -5.33 -13.29
CA GLU A 921 31.43 -4.18 -14.20
C GLU A 921 31.45 -4.62 -15.66
N ARG A 922 32.34 -5.55 -16.03
CA ARG A 922 32.37 -6.12 -17.39
C ARG A 922 31.03 -6.71 -17.80
N LEU A 923 30.35 -7.42 -16.90
CA LEU A 923 29.03 -7.98 -17.16
C LEU A 923 27.99 -6.88 -17.43
N VAL A 924 27.91 -5.89 -16.55
CA VAL A 924 26.94 -4.78 -16.67
C VAL A 924 27.12 -4.03 -17.98
N ILE A 925 28.35 -3.64 -18.30
CA ILE A 925 28.65 -2.91 -19.54
C ILE A 925 28.36 -3.76 -20.77
N SER A 926 28.66 -5.07 -20.72
CA SER A 926 28.36 -5.99 -21.82
C SER A 926 26.87 -6.28 -22.02
N SER A 927 26.03 -5.98 -21.02
CA SER A 927 24.58 -6.18 -21.07
C SER A 927 23.81 -4.95 -21.59
N ASN A 928 24.51 -3.88 -22.00
CA ASN A 928 23.88 -2.71 -22.61
C ASN A 928 23.20 -3.09 -23.93
N SER A 929 21.93 -2.74 -24.08
CA SER A 929 21.10 -3.07 -25.25
C SER A 929 20.02 -2.01 -25.48
N GLU A 930 19.30 -2.09 -26.59
CA GLU A 930 18.17 -1.19 -26.87
C GLU A 930 17.03 -1.33 -25.83
N GLN A 931 16.90 -2.50 -25.18
CA GLN A 931 15.94 -2.75 -24.12
C GLN A 931 16.42 -2.26 -22.75
N LEU A 932 17.70 -2.47 -22.44
CA LEU A 932 18.27 -2.19 -21.13
C LEU A 932 19.56 -1.38 -21.26
N TRP A 933 19.49 -0.10 -20.90
CA TRP A 933 20.62 0.82 -20.87
C TRP A 933 21.36 0.68 -19.55
N THR A 934 22.68 0.50 -19.61
CA THR A 934 23.48 0.21 -18.41
C THR A 934 24.57 1.24 -18.19
N ALA A 935 24.92 1.50 -16.93
CA ALA A 935 26.08 2.31 -16.57
C ALA A 935 26.76 1.77 -15.31
N ALA A 936 28.06 2.01 -15.18
CA ALA A 936 28.83 1.66 -13.99
C ALA A 936 29.43 2.91 -13.31
N ILE A 937 29.27 3.01 -12.00
CA ILE A 937 29.78 4.11 -11.19
C ILE A 937 30.95 3.62 -10.35
N ARG A 938 32.16 4.08 -10.66
CA ARG A 938 33.40 3.74 -9.95
C ARG A 938 33.62 4.76 -8.84
N ILE A 939 33.33 4.33 -7.62
CA ILE A 939 33.48 5.18 -6.42
C ILE A 939 34.75 4.81 -5.63
N PRO A 940 35.43 5.80 -5.03
CA PRO A 940 36.50 5.60 -4.08
C PRO A 940 35.94 5.39 -2.66
N ALA A 941 36.80 5.51 -1.65
CA ALA A 941 36.37 5.51 -0.26
C ALA A 941 35.32 6.60 0.00
N THR A 942 34.16 6.18 0.53
CA THR A 942 33.04 7.08 0.83
C THR A 942 33.04 7.48 2.30
N TYR A 943 32.65 8.72 2.57
CA TYR A 943 32.46 9.25 3.93
C TYR A 943 31.16 10.05 3.99
N GLY A 944 30.55 10.17 5.17
CA GLY A 944 29.30 10.88 5.34
C GLY A 944 28.50 10.45 6.56
N GLU A 945 27.38 11.13 6.79
CA GLU A 945 26.42 10.78 7.82
C GLU A 945 25.85 9.37 7.60
N CYS A 946 25.50 8.63 8.65
CA CYS A 946 25.08 7.22 8.62
C CYS A 946 26.20 6.20 8.36
N ASP A 947 27.46 6.61 8.31
CA ASP A 947 28.59 5.67 8.17
C ASP A 947 28.94 4.97 9.49
N MET A 948 28.51 3.71 9.61
CA MET A 948 28.80 2.87 10.78
C MET A 948 30.11 2.09 10.67
N ASN A 949 30.89 2.28 9.60
CA ASN A 949 32.14 1.57 9.34
C ASN A 949 33.35 2.50 9.46
N PHE A 950 33.50 3.48 8.58
CA PHE A 950 34.72 4.30 8.50
C PHE A 950 34.68 5.43 9.55
N VAL A 951 33.62 6.25 9.59
CA VAL A 951 33.43 7.26 10.65
C VAL A 951 33.43 6.63 12.05
N ARG A 952 32.82 5.45 12.21
CA ARG A 952 32.86 4.72 13.50
C ARG A 952 34.26 4.34 13.94
N GLN A 953 35.10 3.88 13.02
CA GLN A 953 36.50 3.58 13.34
C GLN A 953 37.28 4.84 13.71
N LEU A 954 37.01 5.97 13.05
CA LEU A 954 37.63 7.25 13.40
C LEU A 954 37.26 7.71 14.81
N VAL A 955 35.98 7.65 15.19
CA VAL A 955 35.53 7.99 16.55
C VAL A 955 36.13 7.05 17.60
N GLN A 956 36.23 5.74 17.31
CA GLN A 956 36.90 4.79 18.20
C GLN A 956 38.40 5.08 18.34
N SER A 957 39.08 5.47 17.24
CA SER A 957 40.48 5.87 17.25
C SER A 957 40.72 7.10 18.12
N ILE A 958 39.79 8.07 18.12
CA ILE A 958 39.81 9.19 19.06
C ILE A 958 39.72 8.67 20.52
N ARG A 959 38.73 7.83 20.82
CA ARG A 959 38.51 7.28 22.18
C ARG A 959 39.69 6.48 22.71
N ARG A 960 40.40 5.76 21.84
CA ARG A 960 41.60 4.97 22.17
C ARG A 960 42.89 5.79 22.14
N ASN A 961 42.80 7.08 21.82
CA ASN A 961 43.96 7.96 21.61
C ASN A 961 44.91 7.46 20.50
N GLU A 962 44.37 6.72 19.52
CA GLU A 962 45.08 6.15 18.36
C GLU A 962 45.13 7.13 17.17
N HIS A 963 44.31 8.20 17.19
CA HIS A 963 44.23 9.23 16.13
C HIS A 963 45.53 10.01 15.87
N LYS A 964 46.54 9.85 16.73
CA LYS A 964 47.89 10.42 16.58
C LYS A 964 48.88 9.46 15.91
N MET A 965 48.46 8.26 15.53
CA MET A 965 49.32 7.26 14.88
C MET A 965 49.23 7.39 13.36
N GLN A 966 50.37 7.26 12.69
CA GLN A 966 50.45 7.28 11.22
C GLN A 966 51.35 6.14 10.72
N VAL A 967 50.92 5.44 9.67
CA VAL A 967 51.74 4.43 9.00
C VAL A 967 52.47 5.08 7.83
N GLY A 968 53.81 4.99 7.84
CA GLY A 968 54.64 5.56 6.78
C GLY A 968 54.63 7.10 6.73
N ASN A 969 55.06 7.65 5.60
CA ASN A 969 55.31 9.09 5.42
C ASN A 969 54.15 9.86 4.77
N ASP A 970 53.00 9.22 4.52
CA ASP A 970 51.80 9.85 3.94
C ASP A 970 52.09 10.57 2.61
N THR A 971 52.69 9.84 1.67
CA THR A 971 53.18 10.40 0.39
C THR A 971 52.23 10.19 -0.79
N LYS A 972 51.27 9.29 -0.66
CA LYS A 972 50.33 8.90 -1.73
C LYS A 972 49.04 9.66 -1.59
N VAL A 973 48.47 10.09 -2.71
CA VAL A 973 47.15 10.73 -2.75
C VAL A 973 46.06 9.70 -2.99
N PHE A 974 44.88 9.99 -2.46
CA PHE A 974 43.66 9.20 -2.56
C PHE A 974 42.48 10.12 -2.85
N GLU A 975 41.53 9.61 -3.61
CA GLU A 975 40.24 10.24 -3.83
C GLU A 975 39.27 9.85 -2.71
N PHE A 976 38.42 10.78 -2.31
CA PHE A 976 37.36 10.56 -1.33
C PHE A 976 36.05 11.06 -1.93
N LEU A 977 34.94 10.48 -1.49
CA LEU A 977 33.62 10.82 -2.01
C LEU A 977 32.61 11.00 -0.89
N TYR A 978 32.02 12.19 -0.82
CA TYR A 978 30.91 12.44 0.08
C TYR A 978 29.68 11.62 -0.33
N VAL A 979 29.09 10.88 0.60
CA VAL A 979 28.06 9.87 0.32
C VAL A 979 26.81 10.44 -0.37
N LYS A 980 26.44 11.70 -0.09
CA LYS A 980 25.31 12.36 -0.77
C LYS A 980 25.64 12.66 -2.24
N LYS A 981 26.88 13.00 -2.57
CA LYS A 981 27.34 13.15 -3.96
C LYS A 981 27.47 11.80 -4.66
N ALA A 982 27.83 10.75 -3.91
CA ALA A 982 27.77 9.39 -4.44
C ALA A 982 26.33 9.01 -4.82
N ALA A 983 25.35 9.25 -3.94
CA ALA A 983 23.94 8.98 -4.22
C ALA A 983 23.44 9.78 -5.44
N GLU A 984 23.76 11.08 -5.49
CA GLU A 984 23.41 11.97 -6.58
C GLU A 984 23.96 11.46 -7.93
N ALA A 985 25.22 11.02 -7.97
CA ALA A 985 25.82 10.46 -9.18
C ALA A 985 25.08 9.21 -9.70
N HIS A 986 24.57 8.35 -8.80
CA HIS A 986 23.77 7.18 -9.20
C HIS A 986 22.41 7.60 -9.78
N ILE A 987 21.78 8.63 -9.20
CA ILE A 987 20.50 9.18 -9.67
C ILE A 987 20.69 9.90 -11.02
N LEU A 988 21.77 10.68 -11.18
CA LEU A 988 22.12 11.34 -12.45
C LEU A 988 22.38 10.31 -13.55
N ALA A 989 23.12 9.24 -13.25
CA ALA A 989 23.31 8.14 -14.19
C ALA A 989 21.99 7.48 -14.58
N MET A 990 21.13 7.17 -13.60
CA MET A 990 19.80 6.62 -13.86
C MET A 990 18.98 7.55 -14.76
N LYS A 991 18.92 8.85 -14.44
CA LYS A 991 18.19 9.85 -15.22
C LYS A 991 18.74 9.95 -16.65
N ALA A 992 20.07 9.95 -16.82
CA ALA A 992 20.70 9.99 -18.14
C ALA A 992 20.40 8.74 -18.99
N LEU A 993 20.23 7.57 -18.38
CA LEU A 993 19.86 6.32 -19.08
C LEU A 993 18.37 6.27 -19.45
N LEU A 994 17.50 6.92 -18.67
CA LEU A 994 16.07 7.03 -18.96
C LEU A 994 15.75 8.16 -19.96
N ASP A 995 16.62 9.16 -20.05
CA ASP A 995 16.52 10.29 -20.97
C ASP A 995 16.88 9.87 -22.41
N SER A 996 15.91 10.02 -23.34
CA SER A 996 16.07 9.63 -24.75
C SER A 996 17.22 10.35 -25.47
N GLU A 997 17.59 11.56 -25.05
CA GLU A 997 18.68 12.33 -25.68
C GLU A 997 20.05 11.95 -25.13
N LYS A 998 20.12 11.49 -23.87
CA LYS A 998 21.38 11.20 -23.18
C LYS A 998 21.73 9.71 -23.13
N ARG A 999 20.75 8.81 -23.25
CA ARG A 999 20.96 7.37 -23.08
C ARG A 999 21.97 6.77 -24.05
N ASP A 1000 22.05 7.26 -25.28
CA ASP A 1000 23.02 6.77 -26.28
C ASP A 1000 24.47 7.18 -25.93
N ILE A 1001 24.63 8.25 -25.14
CA ILE A 1001 25.92 8.76 -24.68
C ILE A 1001 26.31 8.11 -23.35
N ALA A 1002 25.35 7.94 -22.44
CA ALA A 1002 25.56 7.39 -21.10
C ALA A 1002 25.54 5.85 -21.05
N GLY A 1003 24.83 5.21 -21.98
CA GLY A 1003 24.66 3.77 -22.06
C GLY A 1003 25.95 3.01 -22.36
N GLY A 1004 26.17 1.91 -21.66
CA GLY A 1004 27.37 1.09 -21.75
C GLY A 1004 28.64 1.79 -21.29
N GLN A 1005 28.53 2.84 -20.46
CA GLN A 1005 29.70 3.60 -19.98
C GLN A 1005 29.98 3.36 -18.49
N ALA A 1006 31.26 3.47 -18.13
CA ALA A 1006 31.71 3.63 -16.76
C ALA A 1006 32.12 5.09 -16.48
N PHE A 1007 31.97 5.52 -15.23
CA PHE A 1007 32.28 6.87 -14.75
C PHE A 1007 33.03 6.85 -13.41
N PHE A 1008 34.15 7.57 -13.32
CA PHE A 1008 34.79 7.89 -12.04
C PHE A 1008 34.03 9.02 -11.34
N ILE A 1009 33.73 8.83 -10.06
CA ILE A 1009 33.03 9.82 -9.22
C ILE A 1009 33.84 10.06 -7.95
N SER A 1010 34.23 11.31 -7.69
CA SER A 1010 34.88 11.73 -6.45
C SER A 1010 34.49 13.17 -6.07
N ASP A 1011 35.02 13.65 -4.95
CA ASP A 1011 34.93 15.06 -4.54
C ASP A 1011 35.82 16.00 -5.39
N GLY A 1012 36.63 15.46 -6.31
CA GLY A 1012 37.53 16.23 -7.18
C GLY A 1012 38.70 16.90 -6.43
N LYS A 1013 38.94 16.49 -5.19
CA LYS A 1013 40.01 17.00 -4.31
C LYS A 1013 40.75 15.81 -3.70
N PRO A 1014 41.79 15.28 -4.38
CA PRO A 1014 42.59 14.19 -3.84
C PRO A 1014 43.39 14.68 -2.62
N HIS A 1015 43.43 13.84 -1.58
CA HIS A 1015 44.17 14.11 -0.35
C HIS A 1015 45.12 12.97 -0.05
N LYS A 1016 46.19 13.26 0.69
CA LYS A 1016 46.94 12.19 1.34
C LYS A 1016 46.07 11.52 2.40
N PHE A 1017 46.21 10.22 2.56
CA PHE A 1017 45.31 9.41 3.38
C PHE A 1017 45.23 9.89 4.83
N PHE A 1018 46.39 10.14 5.46
CA PHE A 1018 46.41 10.59 6.85
C PHE A 1018 46.12 12.09 6.98
N ASP A 1019 46.42 12.92 5.98
CA ASP A 1019 45.97 14.32 5.93
C ASP A 1019 44.44 14.41 5.95
N PHE A 1020 43.76 13.60 5.14
CA PHE A 1020 42.29 13.54 5.13
C PHE A 1020 41.74 13.04 6.48
N SER A 1021 42.35 11.99 7.05
CA SER A 1021 41.98 11.48 8.38
C SER A 1021 42.13 12.54 9.47
N ARG A 1022 43.20 13.35 9.43
CA ARG A 1022 43.41 14.47 10.35
C ARG A 1022 42.36 15.56 10.20
N LYS A 1023 41.90 15.87 8.99
CA LYS A 1023 40.78 16.81 8.79
C LYS A 1023 39.51 16.33 9.49
N LEU A 1024 39.20 15.04 9.40
CA LEU A 1024 38.07 14.43 10.12
C LEU A 1024 38.28 14.50 11.64
N TYR A 1025 39.48 14.22 12.15
CA TYR A 1025 39.77 14.37 13.59
C TYR A 1025 39.64 15.81 14.07
N ALA A 1026 40.14 16.78 13.31
CA ALA A 1026 40.00 18.20 13.61
C ALA A 1026 38.52 18.63 13.65
N ALA A 1027 37.71 18.19 12.69
CA ALA A 1027 36.27 18.43 12.67
C ALA A 1027 35.53 17.79 13.86
N ALA A 1028 36.06 16.71 14.43
CA ALA A 1028 35.54 16.10 15.66
C ALA A 1028 35.97 16.81 16.96
N GLY A 1029 36.73 17.91 16.87
CA GLY A 1029 37.27 18.63 18.02
C GLY A 1029 38.61 18.09 18.54
N HIS A 1030 39.28 17.22 17.78
CA HIS A 1030 40.56 16.60 18.11
C HIS A 1030 41.63 16.90 17.04
N PRO A 1031 42.04 18.17 16.86
CA PRO A 1031 43.11 18.50 15.92
C PRO A 1031 44.41 17.80 16.32
N VAL A 1032 45.16 17.30 15.33
CA VAL A 1032 46.44 16.62 15.52
C VAL A 1032 47.52 17.40 14.77
N GLU A 1033 48.40 18.06 15.52
CA GLU A 1033 49.57 18.73 14.97
C GLU A 1033 50.62 17.72 14.48
N LEU A 1034 51.41 18.09 13.47
CA LEU A 1034 52.38 17.17 12.84
C LEU A 1034 53.45 16.69 13.83
N GLU A 1035 53.78 17.49 14.85
CA GLU A 1035 54.73 17.14 15.90
C GLU A 1035 54.20 16.07 16.86
N GLU A 1036 52.88 15.92 16.97
CA GLU A 1036 52.24 14.93 17.83
C GLU A 1036 52.09 13.55 17.15
N VAL A 1037 52.36 13.48 15.84
CA VAL A 1037 52.17 12.27 15.04
C VAL A 1037 53.27 11.25 15.33
N THR A 1038 52.87 10.09 15.86
CA THR A 1038 53.75 8.93 16.00
C THR A 1038 53.78 8.14 14.70
N LYS A 1039 54.89 8.24 13.96
CA LYS A 1039 55.09 7.54 12.68
C LYS A 1039 55.60 6.12 12.91
N ILE A 1040 54.82 5.14 12.45
CA ILE A 1040 55.22 3.73 12.41
C ILE A 1040 55.75 3.43 11.01
N PRO A 1041 57.03 3.00 10.85
CA PRO A 1041 57.58 2.66 9.55
C PRO A 1041 56.76 1.58 8.84
N PHE A 1042 56.50 1.76 7.55
CA PHE A 1042 55.65 0.87 6.75
C PHE A 1042 56.08 -0.61 6.82
N PHE A 1043 57.39 -0.87 6.72
CA PHE A 1043 57.94 -2.24 6.82
C PHE A 1043 57.66 -2.90 8.17
N MET A 1044 57.59 -2.12 9.26
CA MET A 1044 57.32 -2.62 10.60
C MET A 1044 55.86 -3.07 10.72
N MET A 1045 54.95 -2.27 10.17
CA MET A 1045 53.53 -2.65 10.08
C MET A 1045 53.33 -3.88 9.19
N GLN A 1046 54.00 -3.96 8.03
CA GLN A 1046 53.96 -5.14 7.17
C GLN A 1046 54.49 -6.40 7.89
N ALA A 1047 55.57 -6.28 8.68
CA ALA A 1047 56.12 -7.38 9.47
C ALA A 1047 55.16 -7.81 10.61
N MET A 1048 54.51 -6.86 11.29
CA MET A 1048 53.50 -7.15 12.31
C MET A 1048 52.29 -7.87 11.71
N ALA A 1049 51.76 -7.39 10.58
CA ALA A 1049 50.64 -8.04 9.90
C ALA A 1049 51.00 -9.43 9.37
N SER A 1050 52.19 -9.60 8.79
CA SER A 1050 52.67 -10.91 8.33
C SER A 1050 52.81 -11.89 9.50
N THR A 1051 53.27 -11.40 10.66
CA THR A 1051 53.40 -12.22 11.87
C THR A 1051 52.03 -12.59 12.44
N ALA A 1052 51.07 -11.66 12.47
CA ALA A 1052 49.70 -11.93 12.88
C ALA A 1052 49.01 -12.95 11.96
N GLU A 1053 49.20 -12.85 10.64
CA GLU A 1053 48.72 -13.82 9.65
C GLU A 1053 49.30 -15.22 9.91
N TRP A 1054 50.61 -15.29 10.15
CA TRP A 1054 51.28 -16.55 10.50
C TRP A 1054 50.78 -17.15 11.82
N VAL A 1055 50.62 -16.34 12.87
CA VAL A 1055 50.14 -16.79 14.19
C VAL A 1055 48.70 -17.29 14.13
N TYR A 1056 47.81 -16.53 13.49
CA TYR A 1056 46.41 -16.96 13.31
C TYR A 1056 46.31 -18.22 12.46
N TRP A 1057 47.11 -18.33 11.40
CA TRP A 1057 47.15 -19.52 10.56
C TRP A 1057 47.62 -20.76 11.35
N ILE A 1058 48.69 -20.64 12.14
CA ILE A 1058 49.19 -21.72 13.00
C ILE A 1058 48.15 -22.11 14.06
N MET A 1059 47.57 -21.14 14.76
CA MET A 1059 46.68 -21.38 15.90
C MET A 1059 45.28 -21.87 15.51
N THR A 1060 44.83 -21.52 14.29
CA THR A 1060 43.48 -21.81 13.85
C THR A 1060 43.44 -22.74 12.63
N LEU A 1061 44.58 -23.31 12.23
CA LEU A 1061 44.71 -24.11 11.00
C LEU A 1061 44.16 -23.40 9.75
N GLY A 1062 44.20 -22.06 9.76
CA GLY A 1062 43.67 -21.21 8.70
C GLY A 1062 42.16 -20.95 8.72
N TYR A 1063 41.42 -21.43 9.72
CA TYR A 1063 39.97 -21.19 9.84
C TYR A 1063 39.64 -19.73 10.23
N ILE A 1064 40.52 -19.05 10.97
CA ILE A 1064 40.33 -17.66 11.40
C ILE A 1064 41.46 -16.80 10.82
N LYS A 1065 41.11 -15.70 10.17
CA LYS A 1065 42.08 -14.74 9.62
C LYS A 1065 42.16 -13.50 10.51
N PRO A 1066 43.36 -12.92 10.72
CA PRO A 1066 43.51 -11.73 11.53
C PRO A 1066 42.85 -10.51 10.88
N ALA A 1067 42.48 -9.54 11.71
CA ALA A 1067 41.93 -8.26 11.28
C ALA A 1067 42.97 -7.38 10.57
N MET A 1068 44.23 -7.41 11.01
CA MET A 1068 45.34 -6.70 10.37
C MET A 1068 46.07 -7.64 9.40
N ARG A 1069 45.91 -7.38 8.10
CA ARG A 1069 46.49 -8.17 7.00
C ARG A 1069 47.50 -7.37 6.20
N ARG A 1070 48.45 -8.06 5.58
CA ARG A 1070 49.48 -7.41 4.76
C ARG A 1070 48.87 -6.66 3.57
N SER A 1071 47.90 -7.27 2.89
CA SER A 1071 47.20 -6.67 1.75
C SER A 1071 46.43 -5.38 2.10
N ALA A 1072 45.96 -5.24 3.34
CA ALA A 1072 45.30 -4.01 3.80
C ALA A 1072 46.30 -2.87 4.01
N ILE A 1073 47.54 -3.18 4.37
CA ILE A 1073 48.63 -2.22 4.53
C ILE A 1073 49.18 -1.82 3.16
N ASP A 1074 49.31 -2.77 2.23
CA ASP A 1074 49.81 -2.52 0.88
C ASP A 1074 48.93 -1.53 0.08
N HIS A 1075 47.63 -1.45 0.39
CA HIS A 1075 46.73 -0.43 -0.18
C HIS A 1075 47.12 1.01 0.17
N LEU A 1076 47.71 1.25 1.36
CA LEU A 1076 48.17 2.59 1.75
C LEU A 1076 49.33 3.10 0.87
N ASP A 1077 50.00 2.21 0.13
CA ASP A 1077 51.11 2.56 -0.77
C ASP A 1077 50.68 2.64 -2.25
N SER A 1078 49.43 2.28 -2.60
CA SER A 1078 48.93 2.36 -3.98
C SER A 1078 48.47 3.76 -4.37
N GLY A 1079 47.63 4.39 -3.53
CA GLY A 1079 46.96 5.65 -3.82
C GLY A 1079 45.99 5.60 -5.01
N CYS A 1080 45.31 6.70 -5.31
CA CYS A 1080 44.47 6.88 -6.50
C CYS A 1080 44.24 8.36 -6.85
N CYS A 1081 44.10 8.67 -8.15
CA CYS A 1081 43.71 10.00 -8.66
C CYS A 1081 42.93 9.86 -9.98
N TRP A 1082 41.75 10.47 -10.06
CA TRP A 1082 40.78 10.23 -11.14
C TRP A 1082 40.43 11.53 -11.88
N SER A 1083 40.25 11.45 -13.21
CA SER A 1083 39.61 12.54 -13.95
C SER A 1083 38.10 12.44 -13.83
N LEU A 1084 37.43 13.58 -13.61
CA LEU A 1084 35.97 13.67 -13.51
C LEU A 1084 35.33 14.30 -14.76
N ASP A 1085 36.12 14.56 -15.81
CA ASP A 1085 35.66 15.30 -16.99
C ASP A 1085 34.54 14.58 -17.73
N LYS A 1086 34.60 13.25 -17.80
CA LYS A 1086 33.56 12.44 -18.42
C LYS A 1086 32.25 12.51 -17.61
N ALA A 1087 32.33 12.35 -16.29
CA ALA A 1087 31.15 12.45 -15.41
C ALA A 1087 30.49 13.83 -15.49
N LYS A 1088 31.27 14.91 -15.51
CA LYS A 1088 30.77 16.29 -15.70
C LYS A 1088 30.06 16.45 -17.03
N ARG A 1089 30.70 16.03 -18.13
CA ARG A 1089 30.18 16.23 -19.49
C ARG A 1089 28.95 15.37 -19.80
N VAL A 1090 28.93 14.11 -19.36
CA VAL A 1090 27.89 13.14 -19.76
C VAL A 1090 26.74 13.10 -18.76
N LEU A 1091 27.03 13.12 -17.46
CA LEU A 1091 26.00 13.01 -16.41
C LEU A 1091 25.59 14.36 -15.84
N GLY A 1092 26.35 15.43 -16.11
CA GLY A 1092 26.19 16.71 -15.41
C GLY A 1092 26.66 16.65 -13.96
N TYR A 1093 27.51 15.68 -13.59
CA TYR A 1093 27.95 15.52 -12.20
C TYR A 1093 28.90 16.65 -11.78
N GLU A 1094 28.53 17.37 -10.72
CA GLU A 1094 29.40 18.35 -10.08
C GLU A 1094 29.99 17.78 -8.78
N PRO A 1095 31.30 17.89 -8.50
CA PRO A 1095 31.87 17.47 -7.23
C PRO A 1095 31.36 18.30 -6.03
N VAL A 1096 31.60 17.84 -4.81
CA VAL A 1096 31.20 18.59 -3.59
C VAL A 1096 31.83 20.00 -3.60
N ALA A 1097 30.99 21.03 -3.48
CA ALA A 1097 31.45 22.42 -3.53
C ALA A 1097 32.41 22.75 -2.37
N ASP A 1098 32.00 22.39 -1.15
CA ASP A 1098 32.79 22.54 0.07
C ASP A 1098 32.98 21.19 0.77
N GLN A 1099 34.19 20.64 0.60
CA GLN A 1099 34.57 19.35 1.18
C GLN A 1099 34.81 19.46 2.70
N ASP A 1100 35.30 20.61 3.18
CA ASP A 1100 35.56 20.79 4.60
C ASP A 1100 34.24 20.89 5.37
N GLU A 1101 33.21 21.52 4.78
CA GLU A 1101 31.85 21.51 5.30
C GLU A 1101 31.22 20.10 5.31
N ALA A 1102 31.43 19.30 4.27
CA ALA A 1102 30.98 17.92 4.24
C ALA A 1102 31.65 17.05 5.33
N ILE A 1103 32.96 17.24 5.54
CA ILE A 1103 33.74 16.63 6.64
C ILE A 1103 33.16 17.06 7.99
N ARG A 1104 32.87 18.36 8.18
CA ARG A 1104 32.27 18.90 9.41
C ARG A 1104 30.94 18.22 9.72
N LYS A 1105 30.00 18.21 8.76
CA LYS A 1105 28.69 17.54 8.93
C LYS A 1105 28.83 16.05 9.25
N THR A 1106 29.76 15.38 8.57
CA THR A 1106 30.05 13.96 8.78
C THR A 1106 30.47 13.68 10.23
N MET A 1107 31.43 14.47 10.74
CA MET A 1107 31.97 14.25 12.08
C MET A 1107 31.05 14.75 13.18
N GLU A 1108 30.27 15.81 12.96
CA GLU A 1108 29.22 16.22 13.89
C GLU A 1108 28.16 15.14 14.07
N TRP A 1109 27.71 14.53 12.96
CA TRP A 1109 26.83 13.37 13.03
C TRP A 1109 27.50 12.21 13.78
N GLY A 1110 28.73 11.86 13.41
CA GLY A 1110 29.47 10.73 13.99
C GLY A 1110 29.68 10.89 15.50
N MET A 1111 30.07 12.07 15.96
CA MET A 1111 30.29 12.37 17.39
C MET A 1111 29.00 12.40 18.19
N LYS A 1112 27.87 12.74 17.56
CA LYS A 1112 26.55 12.72 18.20
C LYS A 1112 25.97 11.30 18.28
N ALA A 1113 26.18 10.48 17.25
CA ALA A 1113 25.53 9.19 17.08
C ALA A 1113 26.29 7.99 17.67
N LEU A 1114 27.61 8.10 17.92
CA LEU A 1114 28.50 7.00 18.31
C LEU A 1114 29.20 7.26 19.63
#